data_AF-A0A484FSC8-F1
#
_entry.id   AF-A0A484FSC8-F1
#
_cell.length_a   1.000
_cell.length_b   1.000
_cell.length_c   1.000
_cell.angle_alpha   90.00
_cell.angle_beta   90.00
_cell.angle_gamma   90.00
#
_symmetry.space_group_name_H-M   'P 1'
#
loop_
_entity.id
_entity.type
_entity.pdbx_description
1 polymer ?
#
loop_
_entity_poly.entity_id
_entity_poly.type
_entity_poly.pdbx_seq_one_letter_code
_entity_poly.pdbx_strand_id
1 'polypeptide(L)'
;MAEATTAEAGGDAALPNHHGDPDPIPSETSEKEQQFPDLIPRVLMVTALGLGLLMAALDATMVATIVPTLTDEFQSVKDVGWYGSVFLLVAGSTQPTFGKLYTVFDSKAVFLISLVLLAGGSLTCALSRNSGSFIAGRALSGLGSAGCISGALIITAAIVPLRQRPLFTSILGSLEGVAVALGPIVGGSIASRIGWRWCFYISLPVCGALFLVLAFLFHPPKSGGPTMHMGAKIKQLDFIGGVGLVGSITCLLLALEWGSTRYAWKDAKMVGLLVAFGVSFVAVAAYQHWLGEKATFPTRLLKNRSFTACLWYGFSISSAQMVVLYYLPIWFQAVQGVSSRESGVHLLPVVLSLIASGVLGGIGASILGQMAPFMVAATVLADKVSMLLETARPSLLKALKDAIRWVSTNKAETGLGAVAAALLLLNLKRFPFVWHARVFYNIFWPKRNYFERKPGSVFKPVVTPSRVALLETDYNLHKSNSTYFSDLDVARTDLLAALRAQAIGGGLYKEYKNGVMVLLAGTSCTFKKEIKPGVAFDMHSRILAWDRKWLYVVTYFVERTKDSERKTTYQPWTKPEDGKPPAESSVVYATAISKCVVKAGRLTVPPAKFLSAAGVLNGEDADDAEDAEASEAGQGQDGWTWARVEAERQRNLAIASGFANALDAAHEEFSALS
;
A
#
# COMPACT_ATOMS: atom_id res chain seq x y z
N MET A 1 -40.96 14.50 61.77
CA MET A 1 -42.29 13.99 62.15
C MET A 1 -42.68 12.94 61.12
N ALA A 2 -42.87 11.72 61.61
CA ALA A 2 -43.35 10.57 60.85
C ALA A 2 -44.89 10.60 60.76
N GLU A 3 -45.44 9.92 59.74
CA GLU A 3 -46.76 9.25 59.63
C GLU A 3 -47.08 9.11 58.11
N ALA A 4 -47.15 7.95 57.43
CA ALA A 4 -47.92 6.71 57.63
C ALA A 4 -49.43 7.01 57.65
N THR A 5 -50.32 6.61 56.72
CA THR A 5 -50.72 5.30 56.17
C THR A 5 -51.82 5.61 55.11
N THR A 6 -52.21 4.80 54.12
CA THR A 6 -52.94 3.52 54.19
C THR A 6 -53.01 2.87 52.80
N ALA A 7 -52.99 1.53 52.79
CA ALA A 7 -53.29 0.67 51.66
C ALA A 7 -54.75 0.19 51.71
N GLU A 8 -55.35 -0.08 50.55
CA GLU A 8 -56.41 -1.08 50.41
C GLU A 8 -56.35 -1.71 49.01
N ALA A 9 -56.65 -3.01 48.96
CA ALA A 9 -56.40 -3.93 47.86
C ALA A 9 -57.70 -4.40 47.20
N GLY A 10 -57.62 -4.79 45.92
CA GLY A 10 -58.50 -5.82 45.35
C GLY A 10 -59.03 -5.54 43.94
N GLY A 11 -58.67 -6.42 42.99
CA GLY A 11 -59.48 -6.66 41.78
C GLY A 11 -58.70 -6.80 40.48
N ASP A 12 -58.16 -7.99 40.20
CA ASP A 12 -57.77 -8.41 38.85
C ASP A 12 -59.01 -8.74 38.02
N ALA A 13 -59.20 -8.06 36.88
CA ALA A 13 -59.76 -8.63 35.63
C ALA A 13 -59.81 -7.61 34.48
N ALA A 14 -59.39 -8.07 33.30
CA ALA A 14 -59.62 -7.57 31.94
C ALA A 14 -58.61 -6.55 31.34
N LEU A 15 -57.81 -7.09 30.43
CA LEU A 15 -56.88 -6.46 29.48
C LEU A 15 -57.56 -5.39 28.58
N PRO A 16 -56.86 -4.29 28.24
CA PRO A 16 -57.03 -3.63 26.96
C PRO A 16 -55.85 -3.93 26.03
N ASN A 17 -56.20 -4.37 24.81
CA ASN A 17 -55.30 -4.57 23.68
C ASN A 17 -54.44 -3.34 23.40
N HIS A 18 -53.13 -3.44 23.59
CA HIS A 18 -52.15 -2.56 22.95
C HIS A 18 -51.41 -3.34 21.86
N HIS A 19 -51.90 -3.22 20.63
CA HIS A 19 -51.02 -3.29 19.46
C HIS A 19 -50.13 -2.04 19.50
N GLY A 20 -48.98 -2.18 20.16
CA GLY A 20 -47.84 -1.27 19.99
C GLY A 20 -46.79 -2.02 19.18
N ASP A 21 -46.49 -1.52 17.98
CA ASP A 21 -45.34 -1.95 17.20
C ASP A 21 -44.08 -1.98 18.09
N PRO A 22 -43.21 -3.00 18.00
CA PRO A 22 -41.94 -2.96 18.69
C PRO A 22 -41.13 -1.78 18.16
N ASP A 23 -40.73 -0.88 19.07
CA ASP A 23 -39.87 0.26 18.76
C ASP A 23 -38.71 -0.20 17.86
N PRO A 24 -38.45 0.49 16.74
CA PRO A 24 -37.33 0.12 15.88
C PRO A 24 -36.05 0.30 16.68
N ILE A 25 -35.34 -0.83 16.86
CA ILE A 25 -33.95 -0.86 17.31
C ILE A 25 -33.21 0.25 16.56
N PRO A 26 -32.47 1.16 17.24
CA PRO A 26 -31.76 2.22 16.56
C PRO A 26 -30.84 1.56 15.54
N SER A 27 -31.15 1.76 14.26
CA SER A 27 -30.31 1.35 13.17
C SER A 27 -28.92 1.91 13.46
N GLU A 28 -27.93 1.02 13.41
CA GLU A 28 -26.52 1.40 13.39
C GLU A 28 -26.40 2.63 12.50
N THR A 29 -26.00 3.75 13.12
CA THR A 29 -25.67 4.98 12.42
C THR A 29 -24.92 4.60 11.16
N SER A 30 -25.55 4.83 10.00
CA SER A 30 -24.93 4.72 8.69
C SER A 30 -23.60 5.45 8.78
N GLU A 31 -22.52 4.68 8.95
CA GLU A 31 -21.17 5.17 8.75
C GLU A 31 -21.20 5.66 7.30
N LYS A 32 -21.18 6.98 7.12
CA LYS A 32 -20.99 7.58 5.79
C LYS A 32 -19.79 6.87 5.20
N GLU A 33 -20.05 5.99 4.23
CA GLU A 33 -19.03 5.17 3.59
C GLU A 33 -18.01 6.15 3.02
N GLN A 34 -16.87 6.26 3.71
CA GLN A 34 -15.90 7.30 3.44
C GLN A 34 -15.32 7.00 2.06
N GLN A 35 -15.84 7.67 1.02
CA GLN A 35 -15.45 7.43 -0.36
C GLN A 35 -13.97 7.80 -0.52
N PHE A 36 -13.12 6.79 -0.54
CA PHE A 36 -11.70 6.96 -0.83
C PHE A 36 -11.51 7.13 -2.35
N PRO A 37 -10.56 7.98 -2.78
CA PRO A 37 -10.25 8.14 -4.20
C PRO A 37 -9.79 6.82 -4.82
N ASP A 38 -10.06 6.64 -6.12
CA ASP A 38 -9.61 5.47 -6.88
C ASP A 38 -8.10 5.22 -6.75
N LEU A 39 -7.69 3.98 -7.00
CA LEU A 39 -6.31 3.52 -6.77
C LEU A 39 -5.26 4.37 -7.51
N ILE A 40 -5.53 4.75 -8.76
CA ILE A 40 -4.60 5.51 -9.59
C ILE A 40 -4.39 6.94 -9.03
N PRO A 41 -5.44 7.77 -8.85
CA PRO A 41 -5.30 9.07 -8.19
C PRO A 41 -4.62 8.98 -6.82
N ARG A 42 -4.96 7.95 -6.02
CA ARG A 42 -4.38 7.75 -4.68
C ARG A 42 -2.88 7.50 -4.73
N VAL A 43 -2.41 6.62 -5.62
CA VAL A 43 -0.98 6.34 -5.80
C VAL A 43 -0.24 7.57 -6.29
N LEU A 44 -0.81 8.32 -7.25
CA LEU A 44 -0.21 9.57 -7.73
C LEU A 44 -0.08 10.61 -6.61
N MET A 45 -1.13 10.77 -5.78
CA MET A 45 -1.11 11.67 -4.63
C MET A 45 -0.04 11.28 -3.62
N VAL A 46 0.02 10.01 -3.21
CA VAL A 46 1.02 9.55 -2.25
C VAL A 46 2.44 9.68 -2.82
N THR A 47 2.62 9.43 -4.12
CA THR A 47 3.90 9.63 -4.79
C THR A 47 4.33 11.10 -4.76
N ALA A 48 3.40 12.02 -5.04
CA ALA A 48 3.68 13.46 -4.97
C ALA A 48 4.04 13.91 -3.55
N LEU A 49 3.30 13.45 -2.53
CA LEU A 49 3.64 13.71 -1.12
C LEU A 49 5.02 13.15 -0.77
N GLY A 50 5.33 11.93 -1.24
CA GLY A 50 6.62 11.27 -1.06
C GLY A 50 7.79 12.02 -1.69
N LEU A 51 7.60 12.60 -2.87
CA LEU A 51 8.60 13.49 -3.49
C LEU A 51 8.85 14.74 -2.64
N GLY A 52 7.82 15.28 -1.99
CA GLY A 52 7.95 16.39 -1.05
C GLY A 52 8.80 16.03 0.17
N LEU A 53 8.55 14.87 0.81
CA LEU A 53 9.42 14.38 1.90
C LEU A 53 10.85 14.13 1.40
N LEU A 54 11.00 13.53 0.21
CA LEU A 54 12.30 13.22 -0.36
C LEU A 54 13.12 14.50 -0.54
N MET A 55 12.53 15.58 -1.04
CA MET A 55 13.20 16.89 -1.13
C MET A 55 13.57 17.46 0.24
N ALA A 56 12.66 17.40 1.22
CA ALA A 56 12.91 17.89 2.57
C ALA A 56 14.07 17.15 3.25
N ALA A 57 14.11 15.82 3.13
CA ALA A 57 15.16 14.99 3.70
C ALA A 57 16.50 15.11 2.93
N LEU A 58 16.47 15.33 1.62
CA LEU A 58 17.66 15.61 0.82
C LEU A 58 18.30 16.95 1.27
N ASP A 59 17.50 18.01 1.40
CA ASP A 59 17.95 19.33 1.89
C ASP A 59 18.52 19.26 3.31
N ALA A 60 17.96 18.40 4.17
CA ALA A 60 18.46 18.17 5.52
C ALA A 60 19.89 17.61 5.53
N THR A 61 20.23 16.74 4.57
CA THR A 61 21.39 15.86 4.64
C THR A 61 22.54 16.25 3.71
N MET A 62 22.27 16.95 2.60
CA MET A 62 23.33 17.43 1.70
C MET A 62 24.32 18.36 2.42
N VAL A 63 23.83 19.18 3.36
CA VAL A 63 24.62 20.22 4.04
C VAL A 63 25.86 19.64 4.71
N ALA A 64 25.77 18.46 5.33
CA ALA A 64 26.89 17.83 6.04
C ALA A 64 28.16 17.70 5.19
N THR A 65 28.02 17.56 3.87
CA THR A 65 29.17 17.40 2.95
C THR A 65 29.79 18.70 2.48
N ILE A 66 29.07 19.81 2.60
CA ILE A 66 29.52 21.12 2.15
C ILE A 66 29.94 22.03 3.31
N VAL A 67 29.75 21.59 4.56
CA VAL A 67 30.16 22.32 5.77
C VAL A 67 31.62 22.81 5.71
N PRO A 68 32.62 21.99 5.33
CA PRO A 68 34.01 22.47 5.25
C PRO A 68 34.15 23.65 4.26
N THR A 69 33.60 23.51 3.05
CA THR A 69 33.63 24.55 2.01
C THR A 69 32.91 25.82 2.45
N LEU A 70 31.77 25.72 3.13
CA LEU A 70 31.04 26.86 3.69
C LEU A 70 31.84 27.58 4.76
N THR A 71 32.57 26.83 5.58
CA THR A 71 33.40 27.36 6.65
C THR A 71 34.56 28.17 6.10
N ASP A 72 35.19 27.66 5.04
CA ASP A 72 36.27 28.35 4.34
C ASP A 72 35.76 29.59 3.60
N GLU A 73 34.58 29.54 2.95
CA GLU A 73 34.03 30.69 2.23
C GLU A 73 33.51 31.80 3.16
N PHE A 74 32.82 31.43 4.24
CA PHE A 74 32.26 32.41 5.19
C PHE A 74 33.23 32.80 6.31
N GLN A 75 34.40 32.17 6.38
CA GLN A 75 35.42 32.41 7.40
C GLN A 75 34.85 32.32 8.84
N SER A 76 33.91 31.40 9.07
CA SER A 76 33.21 31.25 10.36
C SER A 76 33.17 29.81 10.84
N VAL A 77 34.23 29.42 11.58
CA VAL A 77 34.33 28.11 12.26
C VAL A 77 33.33 28.00 13.42
N LYS A 78 32.96 29.14 14.03
CA LYS A 78 32.05 29.19 15.18
C LYS A 78 30.61 28.78 14.84
N ASP A 79 30.26 28.83 13.56
CA ASP A 79 28.90 28.61 13.06
C ASP A 79 28.70 27.24 12.40
N VAL A 80 29.75 26.41 12.35
CA VAL A 80 29.77 25.08 11.72
C VAL A 80 28.62 24.19 12.20
N GLY A 81 28.41 24.11 13.52
CA GLY A 81 27.32 23.34 14.11
C GLY A 81 25.93 23.86 13.72
N TRP A 82 25.81 25.17 13.48
CA TRP A 82 24.54 25.82 13.16
C TRP A 82 24.05 25.52 11.74
N TYR A 83 24.93 25.22 10.80
CA TYR A 83 24.57 24.94 9.40
C TYR A 83 23.65 23.70 9.25
N GLY A 84 23.93 22.66 10.03
CA GLY A 84 23.12 21.43 10.07
C GLY A 84 21.99 21.50 11.10
N SER A 85 22.35 21.84 12.35
CA SER A 85 21.46 21.68 13.50
C SER A 85 20.23 22.59 13.47
N VAL A 86 20.29 23.79 12.89
CA VAL A 86 19.13 24.71 12.85
C VAL A 86 17.96 24.17 12.06
N PHE A 87 18.23 23.52 10.93
CA PHE A 87 17.16 22.94 10.13
C PHE A 87 16.41 21.88 10.95
N LEU A 88 17.14 20.98 11.60
CA LEU A 88 16.56 19.90 12.41
C LEU A 88 15.85 20.46 13.65
N LEU A 89 16.42 21.50 14.27
CA LEU A 89 15.86 22.19 15.43
C LEU A 89 14.51 22.83 15.09
N VAL A 90 14.45 23.62 14.01
CA VAL A 90 13.20 24.27 13.58
C VAL A 90 12.21 23.23 13.09
N ALA A 91 12.67 22.23 12.32
CA ALA A 91 11.79 21.17 11.82
C ALA A 91 11.13 20.38 12.97
N GLY A 92 11.92 19.86 13.90
CA GLY A 92 11.42 19.04 15.01
C GLY A 92 10.55 19.83 16.01
N SER A 93 10.94 21.08 16.31
CA SER A 93 10.19 21.90 17.27
C SER A 93 8.84 22.41 16.76
N THR A 94 8.73 22.64 15.44
CA THR A 94 7.50 23.18 14.82
C THR A 94 6.56 22.11 14.27
N GLN A 95 7.00 20.85 14.21
CA GLN A 95 6.22 19.72 13.72
C GLN A 95 4.85 19.54 14.43
N PRO A 96 4.76 19.62 15.79
CA PRO A 96 3.47 19.54 16.48
C PRO A 96 2.52 20.69 16.12
N THR A 97 3.06 21.89 15.92
CA THR A 97 2.30 23.07 15.48
C THR A 97 1.69 22.86 14.10
N PHE A 98 2.45 22.26 13.16
CA PHE A 98 1.90 21.85 11.87
C PHE A 98 0.81 20.79 11.99
N GLY A 99 0.97 19.83 12.91
CA GLY A 99 -0.08 18.87 13.25
C GLY A 99 -1.42 19.56 13.53
N LYS A 100 -1.42 20.62 14.34
CA LYS A 100 -2.62 21.43 14.61
C LYS A 100 -3.08 22.24 13.40
N LEU A 101 -2.17 22.85 12.65
CA LEU A 101 -2.50 23.61 11.43
C LEU A 101 -3.28 22.75 10.42
N TYR A 102 -2.89 21.50 10.20
CA TYR A 102 -3.59 20.56 9.33
C TYR A 102 -4.99 20.14 9.83
N THR A 103 -5.28 20.31 11.12
CA THR A 103 -6.64 20.06 11.65
C THR A 103 -7.59 21.25 11.47
N VAL A 104 -7.06 22.48 11.44
CA VAL A 104 -7.84 23.73 11.44
C VAL A 104 -7.97 24.33 10.03
N PHE A 105 -6.91 24.23 9.22
CA PHE A 105 -6.83 24.78 7.88
C PHE A 105 -6.96 23.69 6.82
N ASP A 106 -7.21 24.10 5.58
CA ASP A 106 -7.25 23.17 4.45
C ASP A 106 -5.88 22.52 4.25
N SER A 107 -5.85 21.18 4.32
CA SER A 107 -4.64 20.39 4.17
C SER A 107 -3.90 20.68 2.87
N LYS A 108 -4.62 21.01 1.78
CA LYS A 108 -3.97 21.41 0.51
C LYS A 108 -3.20 22.71 0.67
N ALA A 109 -3.82 23.74 1.24
CA ALA A 109 -3.20 25.05 1.41
C ALA A 109 -1.98 24.99 2.34
N VAL A 110 -2.10 24.27 3.46
CA VAL A 110 -0.99 24.12 4.42
C VAL A 110 0.19 23.39 3.77
N PHE A 111 -0.05 22.35 2.98
CA PHE A 111 1.03 21.62 2.29
C PHE A 111 1.72 22.48 1.23
N LEU A 112 0.97 23.22 0.42
CA LEU A 112 1.53 24.11 -0.61
C LEU A 112 2.34 25.25 0.00
N ILE A 113 1.86 25.86 1.09
CA ILE A 113 2.62 26.89 1.83
C ILE A 113 3.91 26.29 2.39
N SER A 114 3.86 25.08 2.96
CA SER A 114 5.04 24.40 3.49
C SER A 114 6.09 24.15 2.39
N LEU A 115 5.64 23.78 1.19
CA LEU A 115 6.51 23.58 0.03
C LEU A 115 7.16 24.88 -0.46
N VAL A 116 6.42 26.00 -0.43
CA VAL A 116 6.94 27.33 -0.75
C VAL A 116 7.96 27.78 0.30
N LEU A 117 7.72 27.53 1.59
CA LEU A 117 8.67 27.81 2.67
C LEU A 117 9.96 27.00 2.49
N LEU A 118 9.83 25.71 2.15
CA LEU A 118 10.98 24.84 1.87
C LEU A 118 11.81 25.38 0.69
N ALA A 119 11.15 25.68 -0.43
CA ALA A 119 11.82 26.22 -1.61
C ALA A 119 12.44 27.61 -1.36
N GLY A 120 11.73 28.49 -0.65
CA GLY A 120 12.22 29.82 -0.27
C GLY A 120 13.43 29.76 0.66
N GLY A 121 13.43 28.82 1.60
CA GLY A 121 14.57 28.54 2.47
C GLY A 121 15.79 28.05 1.68
N SER A 122 15.61 27.08 0.77
CA SER A 122 16.70 26.59 -0.08
C SER A 122 17.22 27.71 -1.01
N LEU A 123 16.35 28.54 -1.57
CA LEU A 123 16.76 29.71 -2.37
C LEU A 123 17.58 30.71 -1.54
N THR A 124 17.15 30.97 -0.31
CA THR A 124 17.90 31.84 0.63
C THR A 124 19.28 31.29 0.94
N CYS A 125 19.39 29.96 1.13
CA CYS A 125 20.68 29.28 1.30
C CYS A 125 21.57 29.43 0.06
N ALA A 126 21.00 29.24 -1.14
CA ALA A 126 21.75 29.34 -2.41
C ALA A 126 22.30 30.75 -2.67
N LEU A 127 21.54 31.78 -2.30
CA LEU A 127 21.89 33.19 -2.48
C LEU A 127 22.71 33.78 -1.33
N SER A 128 22.92 33.01 -0.26
CA SER A 128 23.64 33.49 0.92
C SER A 128 25.08 33.91 0.60
N ARG A 129 25.48 35.02 1.21
CA ARG A 129 26.84 35.60 1.11
C ARG A 129 27.57 35.62 2.46
N ASN A 130 26.88 35.23 3.52
CA ASN A 130 27.43 35.13 4.87
C ASN A 130 26.73 34.03 5.67
N SER A 131 27.40 33.57 6.72
CA SER A 131 26.93 32.52 7.63
C SER A 131 25.52 32.79 8.18
N GLY A 132 25.24 34.00 8.66
CA GLY A 132 23.94 34.34 9.25
C GLY A 132 22.76 34.21 8.28
N SER A 133 22.93 34.69 7.04
CA SER A 133 21.91 34.55 5.98
C SER A 133 21.68 33.09 5.59
N PHE A 134 22.75 32.29 5.57
CA PHE A 134 22.65 30.84 5.32
C PHE A 134 21.87 30.14 6.44
N ILE A 135 22.19 30.44 7.70
CA ILE A 135 21.49 29.89 8.87
C ILE A 135 20.00 30.27 8.86
N ALA A 136 19.68 31.52 8.53
CA ALA A 136 18.29 31.97 8.40
C ALA A 136 17.54 31.21 7.28
N GLY A 137 18.21 30.98 6.14
CA GLY A 137 17.66 30.14 5.07
C GLY A 137 17.39 28.72 5.53
N ARG A 138 18.30 28.12 6.31
CA ARG A 138 18.15 26.78 6.88
C ARG A 138 16.99 26.69 7.87
N ALA A 139 16.78 27.73 8.69
CA ALA A 139 15.63 27.83 9.57
C ALA A 139 14.32 27.84 8.78
N LEU A 140 14.26 28.62 7.69
CA LEU A 140 13.09 28.70 6.82
C LEU A 140 12.81 27.36 6.11
N SER A 141 13.84 26.69 5.60
CA SER A 141 13.72 25.34 5.03
C SER A 141 13.24 24.32 6.07
N GLY A 142 13.76 24.39 7.30
CA GLY A 142 13.34 23.51 8.40
C GLY A 142 11.87 23.68 8.74
N LEU A 143 11.36 24.92 8.73
CA LEU A 143 9.94 25.20 8.94
C LEU A 143 9.07 24.59 7.82
N GLY A 144 9.48 24.75 6.56
CA GLY A 144 8.80 24.11 5.42
C GLY A 144 8.83 22.58 5.49
N SER A 145 9.97 22.01 5.88
CA SER A 145 10.15 20.58 6.07
C SER A 145 9.19 20.00 7.11
N ALA A 146 9.02 20.65 8.27
CA ALA A 146 8.07 20.21 9.31
C ALA A 146 6.64 20.07 8.78
N GLY A 147 6.22 21.06 7.97
CA GLY A 147 4.91 21.07 7.34
C GLY A 147 4.74 20.01 6.27
N CYS A 148 5.76 19.76 5.45
CA CYS A 148 5.75 18.70 4.44
C CYS A 148 5.69 17.30 5.07
N ILE A 149 6.52 17.02 6.08
CA ILE A 149 6.55 15.71 6.77
C ILE A 149 5.21 15.44 7.45
N SER A 150 4.72 16.40 8.25
CA SER A 150 3.43 16.25 8.95
C SER A 150 2.27 16.11 7.97
N GLY A 151 2.25 16.95 6.93
CA GLY A 151 1.20 16.97 5.94
C GLY A 151 1.12 15.69 5.13
N ALA A 152 2.26 15.16 4.71
CA ALA A 152 2.29 13.91 3.97
C ALA A 152 1.69 12.74 4.76
N LEU A 153 2.00 12.62 6.06
CA LEU A 153 1.42 11.58 6.91
C LEU A 153 -0.08 11.80 7.17
N ILE A 154 -0.49 13.05 7.46
CA ILE A 154 -1.90 13.40 7.75
C ILE A 154 -2.78 13.22 6.50
N ILE A 155 -2.34 13.74 5.35
CA ILE A 155 -3.04 13.61 4.08
C ILE A 155 -3.14 12.13 3.69
N THR A 156 -2.05 11.36 3.82
CA THR A 156 -2.06 9.92 3.53
C THR A 156 -3.09 9.20 4.41
N ALA A 157 -3.15 9.51 5.70
CA ALA A 157 -4.16 8.94 6.58
C ALA A 157 -5.59 9.31 6.14
N ALA A 158 -5.82 10.50 5.59
CA ALA A 158 -7.13 10.93 5.12
C ALA A 158 -7.57 10.26 3.80
N ILE A 159 -6.65 9.95 2.88
CA ILE A 159 -6.97 9.39 1.55
C ILE A 159 -6.79 7.88 1.45
N VAL A 160 -6.13 7.24 2.43
CA VAL A 160 -5.83 5.81 2.43
C VAL A 160 -6.67 5.07 3.50
N PRO A 161 -7.36 3.97 3.12
CA PRO A 161 -8.10 3.11 4.05
C PRO A 161 -7.20 2.57 5.16
N LEU A 162 -7.74 2.42 6.38
CA LEU A 162 -6.99 2.04 7.57
C LEU A 162 -6.04 0.83 7.37
N ARG A 163 -6.52 -0.21 6.67
CA ARG A 163 -5.75 -1.44 6.42
C ARG A 163 -4.54 -1.23 5.50
N GLN A 164 -4.59 -0.26 4.60
CA GLN A 164 -3.51 0.04 3.65
C GLN A 164 -2.57 1.14 4.16
N ARG A 165 -2.96 1.91 5.18
CA ARG A 165 -2.12 2.97 5.76
C ARG A 165 -0.70 2.52 6.08
N PRO A 166 -0.45 1.34 6.70
CA PRO A 166 0.91 0.88 7.00
C PRO A 166 1.79 0.82 5.75
N LEU A 167 1.29 0.25 4.66
CA LEU A 167 2.00 0.17 3.39
C LEU A 167 2.38 1.56 2.85
N PHE A 168 1.42 2.48 2.78
CA PHE A 168 1.66 3.80 2.22
C PHE A 168 2.57 4.65 3.14
N THR A 169 2.42 4.57 4.46
CA THR A 169 3.34 5.24 5.40
C THR A 169 4.74 4.66 5.32
N SER A 170 4.87 3.34 5.12
CA SER A 170 6.17 2.69 4.91
C SER A 170 6.82 3.12 3.61
N ILE A 171 6.06 3.27 2.50
CA ILE A 171 6.59 3.79 1.24
C ILE A 171 7.13 5.22 1.42
N LEU A 172 6.38 6.10 2.11
CA LEU A 172 6.83 7.45 2.41
C LEU A 172 8.11 7.47 3.26
N GLY A 173 8.15 6.68 4.33
CA GLY A 173 9.33 6.55 5.20
C GLY A 173 10.53 5.93 4.49
N SER A 174 10.31 4.98 3.57
CA SER A 174 11.38 4.43 2.74
C SER A 174 11.95 5.49 1.80
N LEU A 175 11.11 6.30 1.14
CA LEU A 175 11.56 7.40 0.27
C LEU A 175 12.38 8.45 1.05
N GLU A 176 11.95 8.79 2.26
CA GLU A 176 12.72 9.64 3.17
C GLU A 176 14.08 9.02 3.50
N GLY A 177 14.11 7.73 3.84
CA GLY A 177 15.36 6.99 4.10
C GLY A 177 16.32 6.97 2.91
N VAL A 178 15.81 6.87 1.68
CA VAL A 178 16.61 7.02 0.45
C VAL A 178 17.23 8.40 0.37
N ALA A 179 16.44 9.46 0.61
CA ALA A 179 16.90 10.82 0.55
C ALA A 179 18.05 11.08 1.54
N VAL A 180 17.89 10.62 2.78
CA VAL A 180 18.90 10.78 3.84
C VAL A 180 20.24 10.17 3.45
N ALA A 181 20.23 9.01 2.80
CA ALA A 181 21.45 8.33 2.38
C ALA A 181 22.03 8.86 1.06
N LEU A 182 21.19 9.30 0.11
CA LEU A 182 21.64 9.93 -1.13
C LEU A 182 22.14 11.36 -0.90
N GLY A 183 21.68 12.04 0.15
CA GLY A 183 22.02 13.43 0.45
C GLY A 183 23.51 13.72 0.42
N PRO A 184 24.35 13.01 1.21
CA PRO A 184 25.79 13.22 1.17
C PRO A 184 26.43 12.97 -0.21
N ILE A 185 25.92 12.00 -0.96
CA ILE A 185 26.46 11.62 -2.28
C ILE A 185 26.19 12.72 -3.30
N VAL A 186 24.91 13.14 -3.37
CA VAL A 186 24.45 14.19 -4.27
C VAL A 186 25.09 15.51 -3.87
N GLY A 187 25.11 15.85 -2.58
CA GLY A 187 25.74 17.06 -2.04
C GLY A 187 27.23 17.14 -2.35
N GLY A 188 27.99 16.09 -2.01
CA GLY A 188 29.44 16.06 -2.23
C GLY A 188 29.82 16.11 -3.70
N SER A 189 29.11 15.37 -4.56
CA SER A 189 29.39 15.35 -6.00
C SER A 189 29.10 16.68 -6.69
N ILE A 190 27.99 17.33 -6.34
CA ILE A 190 27.64 18.65 -6.88
C ILE A 190 28.62 19.71 -6.40
N ALA A 191 28.91 19.72 -5.09
CA ALA A 191 29.81 20.68 -4.48
C ALA A 191 31.20 20.64 -5.12
N SER A 192 31.72 19.45 -5.40
CA SER A 192 33.05 19.28 -6.02
C SER A 192 33.14 19.72 -7.49
N ARG A 193 32.03 19.73 -8.26
CA ARG A 193 32.06 19.91 -9.72
C ARG A 193 31.58 21.27 -10.18
N ILE A 194 30.49 21.75 -9.59
CA ILE A 194 29.77 22.95 -10.05
C ILE A 194 29.69 24.00 -8.93
N GLY A 195 29.80 23.57 -7.68
CA GLY A 195 29.83 24.43 -6.49
C GLY A 195 28.66 24.14 -5.54
N TRP A 196 28.87 24.44 -4.27
CA TRP A 196 27.93 24.06 -3.19
C TRP A 196 26.56 24.73 -3.33
N ARG A 197 26.45 25.92 -3.94
CA ARG A 197 25.17 26.64 -4.14
C ARG A 197 24.15 25.81 -4.94
N TRP A 198 24.63 25.00 -5.89
CA TRP A 198 23.79 24.12 -6.70
C TRP A 198 23.14 22.99 -5.90
N CYS A 199 23.65 22.68 -4.71
CA CYS A 199 23.00 21.75 -3.80
C CYS A 199 21.58 22.21 -3.43
N PHE A 200 21.37 23.53 -3.36
CA PHE A 200 20.08 24.12 -3.00
C PHE A 200 19.23 24.50 -4.22
N TYR A 201 19.87 24.87 -5.34
CA TYR A 201 19.14 25.18 -6.57
C TYR A 201 18.40 23.98 -7.15
N ILE A 202 18.92 22.75 -6.99
CA ILE A 202 18.25 21.53 -7.48
C ILE A 202 16.89 21.30 -6.82
N SER A 203 16.71 21.72 -5.57
CA SER A 203 15.46 21.56 -4.85
C SER A 203 14.34 22.45 -5.42
N LEU A 204 14.68 23.59 -6.03
CA LEU A 204 13.71 24.58 -6.54
C LEU A 204 12.85 24.07 -7.71
N PRO A 205 13.40 23.53 -8.82
CA PRO A 205 12.58 23.05 -9.93
C PRO A 205 11.71 21.88 -9.50
N VAL A 206 12.19 21.01 -8.61
CA VAL A 206 11.42 19.88 -8.09
C VAL A 206 10.28 20.37 -7.20
N CYS A 207 10.53 21.30 -6.27
CA CYS A 207 9.49 21.90 -5.44
C CYS A 207 8.48 22.68 -6.29
N GLY A 208 8.93 23.41 -7.32
CA GLY A 208 8.06 24.13 -8.24
C GLY A 208 7.17 23.19 -9.07
N ALA A 209 7.74 22.14 -9.65
CA ALA A 209 6.98 21.12 -10.37
C ALA A 209 5.97 20.43 -9.45
N LEU A 210 6.39 20.07 -8.24
CA LEU A 210 5.52 19.46 -7.25
C LEU A 210 4.40 20.40 -6.81
N PHE A 211 4.69 21.69 -6.64
CA PHE A 211 3.69 22.71 -6.34
C PHE A 211 2.64 22.77 -7.43
N LEU A 212 3.03 22.81 -8.71
CA LEU A 212 2.07 22.85 -9.82
C LEU A 212 1.22 21.57 -9.86
N VAL A 213 1.86 20.41 -9.76
CA VAL A 213 1.15 19.11 -9.75
C VAL A 213 0.13 19.08 -8.62
N LEU A 214 0.51 19.45 -7.40
CA LEU A 214 -0.41 19.45 -6.26
C LEU A 214 -1.44 20.59 -6.34
N ALA A 215 -1.10 21.75 -6.88
CA ALA A 215 -2.05 22.85 -7.03
C ALA A 215 -3.21 22.46 -7.98
N PHE A 216 -2.93 21.75 -9.07
CA PHE A 216 -3.94 21.39 -10.09
C PHE A 216 -4.58 20.01 -9.89
N LEU A 217 -3.82 18.99 -9.47
CA LEU A 217 -4.29 17.60 -9.42
C LEU A 217 -4.78 17.18 -8.03
N PHE A 218 -4.40 17.90 -6.96
CA PHE A 218 -4.74 17.52 -5.60
C PHE A 218 -6.01 18.23 -5.14
N HIS A 219 -7.07 17.46 -4.88
CA HIS A 219 -8.30 17.93 -4.25
C HIS A 219 -8.62 16.99 -3.09
N PRO A 220 -7.95 17.15 -1.93
CA PRO A 220 -8.23 16.31 -0.77
C PRO A 220 -9.69 16.50 -0.36
N PRO A 221 -10.35 15.45 0.15
CA PRO A 221 -11.68 15.58 0.71
C PRO A 221 -11.65 16.68 1.77
N LYS A 222 -12.51 17.69 1.63
CA LYS A 222 -12.60 18.80 2.57
C LYS A 222 -12.83 18.21 3.96
N SER A 223 -11.92 18.51 4.89
CA SER A 223 -12.12 18.15 6.30
C SER A 223 -13.47 18.75 6.72
N GLY A 224 -14.41 17.90 7.12
CA GLY A 224 -15.80 18.26 7.43
C GLY A 224 -15.98 19.08 8.71
N GLY A 225 -14.99 19.92 9.04
CA GLY A 225 -15.08 20.85 10.15
C GLY A 225 -16.07 21.98 9.84
N PRO A 226 -16.78 22.51 10.85
CA PRO A 226 -17.69 23.63 10.68
C PRO A 226 -16.95 24.81 10.04
N THR A 227 -17.64 25.54 9.16
CA THR A 227 -17.16 26.77 8.51
C THR A 227 -16.95 27.88 9.55
N MET A 228 -15.86 27.78 10.31
CA MET A 228 -15.52 28.75 11.34
C MET A 228 -14.93 30.02 10.71
N HIS A 229 -15.31 31.17 11.27
CA HIS A 229 -14.73 32.47 10.93
C HIS A 229 -13.21 32.46 11.19
N MET A 230 -12.44 33.20 10.37
CA MET A 230 -10.96 33.18 10.42
C MET A 230 -10.40 33.47 11.82
N GLY A 231 -11.00 34.40 12.55
CA GLY A 231 -10.61 34.71 13.94
C GLY A 231 -10.82 33.54 14.92
N ALA A 232 -11.86 32.72 14.73
CA ALA A 232 -12.09 31.53 15.56
C ALA A 232 -11.10 30.41 15.22
N LYS A 233 -10.70 30.27 13.94
CA LYS A 233 -9.64 29.34 13.51
C LYS A 233 -8.29 29.69 14.13
N ILE A 234 -7.91 30.97 14.10
CA ILE A 234 -6.66 31.45 14.70
C ILE A 234 -6.67 31.22 16.22
N LYS A 235 -7.82 31.41 16.89
CA LYS A 235 -7.95 31.16 18.34
C LYS A 235 -7.87 29.68 18.73
N GLN A 236 -8.10 28.76 17.79
CA GLN A 236 -7.89 27.32 17.99
C GLN A 236 -6.43 26.90 17.83
N LEU A 237 -5.60 27.74 17.22
CA LEU A 237 -4.16 27.55 17.23
C LEU A 237 -3.65 27.94 18.61
N ASP A 238 -3.10 26.96 19.31
CA ASP A 238 -2.45 27.16 20.58
C ASP A 238 -1.04 27.76 20.37
N PHE A 239 -1.00 29.05 20.01
CA PHE A 239 0.25 29.77 19.76
C PHE A 239 1.12 29.86 21.00
N ILE A 240 0.53 30.02 22.19
CA ILE A 240 1.26 30.12 23.45
C ILE A 240 1.96 28.79 23.75
N GLY A 241 1.23 27.67 23.66
CA GLY A 241 1.81 26.36 23.84
C GLY A 241 2.80 25.99 22.74
N GLY A 242 2.55 26.39 21.49
CA GLY A 242 3.46 26.18 20.36
C GLY A 242 4.78 26.95 20.51
N VAL A 243 4.73 28.26 20.77
CA VAL A 243 5.93 29.09 20.99
C VAL A 243 6.68 28.65 22.25
N GLY A 244 5.95 28.33 23.32
CA GLY A 244 6.54 27.81 24.54
C GLY A 244 7.27 26.48 24.31
N LEU A 245 6.67 25.55 23.55
CA LEU A 245 7.28 24.27 23.21
C LEU A 245 8.52 24.45 22.33
N VAL A 246 8.44 25.32 21.32
CA VAL A 246 9.59 25.64 20.45
C VAL A 246 10.72 26.25 21.28
N GLY A 247 10.44 27.23 22.13
CA GLY A 247 11.42 27.85 23.01
C GLY A 247 12.07 26.85 23.95
N SER A 248 11.28 26.00 24.60
CA SER A 248 11.75 24.95 25.50
C SER A 248 12.70 23.98 24.78
N ILE A 249 12.27 23.40 23.65
CA ILE A 249 13.09 22.46 22.88
C ILE A 249 14.37 23.14 22.36
N THR A 250 14.27 24.41 21.96
CA THR A 250 15.42 25.21 21.51
C THR A 250 16.45 25.37 22.64
N CYS A 251 16.03 25.64 23.89
CA CYS A 251 16.94 25.72 25.03
C CYS A 251 17.68 24.39 25.28
N LEU A 252 16.98 23.25 25.18
CA LEU A 252 17.59 21.93 25.31
C LEU A 252 18.63 21.68 24.21
N LEU A 253 18.25 21.88 22.95
CA LEU A 253 19.12 21.63 21.81
C LEU A 253 20.35 22.56 21.83
N LEU A 254 20.18 23.83 22.23
CA LEU A 254 21.28 24.76 22.45
C LEU A 254 22.27 24.28 23.51
N ALA A 255 21.76 23.78 24.63
CA ALA A 255 22.60 23.22 25.69
C ALA A 255 23.35 21.97 25.25
N LEU A 256 22.76 21.12 24.40
CA LEU A 256 23.43 19.94 23.87
C LEU A 256 24.49 20.30 22.82
N GLU A 257 24.22 21.28 21.96
CA GLU A 257 25.11 21.73 20.90
C GLU A 257 26.36 22.44 21.44
N TRP A 258 26.19 23.36 22.41
CA TRP A 258 27.30 24.13 22.99
C TRP A 258 28.03 23.40 24.10
N GLY A 259 27.45 22.30 24.59
CA GLY A 259 27.99 21.52 25.69
C GLY A 259 29.32 20.90 25.30
N SER A 260 30.35 21.14 26.11
CA SER A 260 31.73 20.67 25.89
C SER A 260 32.47 21.25 24.67
N THR A 261 31.77 21.80 23.68
CA THR A 261 32.38 22.38 22.47
C THR A 261 32.72 23.86 22.65
N ARG A 262 31.81 24.64 23.24
CA ARG A 262 31.95 26.10 23.40
C ARG A 262 31.95 26.56 24.85
N TYR A 263 31.15 25.93 25.70
CA TYR A 263 31.07 26.22 27.12
C TYR A 263 31.21 24.94 27.94
N ALA A 264 31.85 25.04 29.10
CA ALA A 264 31.90 23.94 30.05
C ALA A 264 30.48 23.67 30.60
N TRP A 265 30.15 22.41 30.90
CA TRP A 265 28.83 22.04 31.46
C TRP A 265 28.47 22.79 32.75
N LYS A 266 29.47 23.23 33.52
CA LYS A 266 29.30 24.01 34.75
C LYS A 266 29.13 25.52 34.53
N ASP A 267 29.28 26.01 33.30
CA ASP A 267 29.09 27.43 32.99
C ASP A 267 27.64 27.85 33.28
N ALA A 268 27.46 29.03 33.87
CA ALA A 268 26.16 29.59 34.21
C ALA A 268 25.22 29.66 32.99
N LYS A 269 25.75 29.86 31.78
CA LYS A 269 24.95 29.84 30.55
C LYS A 269 24.36 28.46 30.24
N MET A 270 25.14 27.40 30.46
CA MET A 270 24.71 26.02 30.19
C MET A 270 23.69 25.55 31.21
N VAL A 271 23.97 25.81 32.49
CA VAL A 271 23.03 25.54 33.58
C VAL A 271 21.75 26.36 33.38
N GLY A 272 21.87 27.64 33.00
CA GLY A 272 20.75 28.50 32.69
C GLY A 272 19.86 27.97 31.56
N LEU A 273 20.43 27.48 30.46
CA LEU A 273 19.68 26.87 29.36
C LEU A 273 18.97 25.57 29.76
N LEU A 274 19.63 24.71 30.56
CA LEU A 274 19.03 23.46 31.05
C LEU A 274 17.89 23.72 32.05
N VAL A 275 18.07 24.69 32.95
CA VAL A 275 17.02 25.12 33.89
C VAL A 275 15.87 25.78 33.13
N ALA A 276 16.17 26.67 32.18
CA ALA A 276 15.16 27.29 31.33
C ALA A 276 14.37 26.23 30.56
N PHE A 277 15.02 25.21 29.99
CA PHE A 277 14.35 24.06 29.40
C PHE A 277 13.45 23.35 30.42
N GLY A 278 13.98 22.93 31.58
CA GLY A 278 13.20 22.19 32.56
C GLY A 278 11.96 22.95 33.03
N VAL A 279 12.12 24.24 33.36
CA VAL A 279 11.02 25.09 33.82
C VAL A 279 10.01 25.36 32.70
N SER A 280 10.46 25.75 31.51
CA SER A 280 9.56 26.05 30.40
C SER A 280 8.86 24.79 29.87
N PHE A 281 9.53 23.65 29.84
CA PHE A 281 8.93 22.37 29.44
C PHE A 281 7.83 21.94 30.40
N VAL A 282 8.08 22.02 31.72
CA VAL A 282 7.08 21.70 32.75
C VAL A 282 5.92 22.68 32.70
N ALA A 283 6.19 23.98 32.53
CA ALA A 283 5.15 25.00 32.41
C ALA A 283 4.27 24.77 31.17
N VAL A 284 4.87 24.47 30.02
CA VAL A 284 4.15 24.15 28.78
C VAL A 284 3.37 22.85 28.94
N ALA A 285 3.96 21.81 29.53
CA ALA A 285 3.26 20.54 29.77
C ALA A 285 2.04 20.72 30.68
N ALA A 286 2.17 21.51 31.76
CA ALA A 286 1.06 21.85 32.64
C ALA A 286 -0.02 22.67 31.92
N TYR A 287 0.39 23.66 31.13
CA TYR A 287 -0.52 24.46 30.31
C TYR A 287 -1.25 23.62 29.26
N GLN A 288 -0.56 22.72 28.55
CA GLN A 288 -1.17 21.78 27.60
C GLN A 288 -2.13 20.80 28.30
N HIS A 289 -1.81 20.36 29.51
CA HIS A 289 -2.70 19.53 30.30
C HIS A 289 -3.97 20.28 30.70
N TRP A 290 -3.85 21.53 31.12
CA TRP A 290 -4.97 22.39 31.49
C TRP A 290 -5.87 22.73 30.29
N LEU A 291 -5.30 22.96 29.10
CA LEU A 291 -6.04 23.30 27.88
C LEU A 291 -6.86 22.12 27.30
N GLY A 292 -6.57 20.88 27.70
CA GLY A 292 -7.33 19.69 27.32
C GLY A 292 -7.35 19.44 25.80
N GLU A 293 -8.53 19.28 25.21
CA GLU A 293 -8.72 19.01 23.77
C GLU A 293 -8.36 20.20 22.85
N LYS A 294 -8.25 21.41 23.41
CA LYS A 294 -7.81 22.61 22.66
C LYS A 294 -6.28 22.68 22.52
N ALA A 295 -5.55 21.90 23.30
CA ALA A 295 -4.10 21.78 23.27
C ALA A 295 -3.54 21.50 21.87
N THR A 296 -2.27 21.87 21.67
CA THR A 296 -1.49 21.43 20.50
C THR A 296 -1.29 19.92 20.54
N PHE A 297 -1.09 19.38 21.75
CA PHE A 297 -0.90 17.95 21.98
C PHE A 297 -1.91 17.45 23.03
N PRO A 298 -2.92 16.63 22.64
CA PRO A 298 -3.92 16.15 23.58
C PRO A 298 -3.29 15.12 24.54
N THR A 299 -3.10 15.53 25.80
CA THR A 299 -2.43 14.73 26.84
C THR A 299 -3.12 13.39 27.14
N ARG A 300 -4.41 13.24 26.77
CA ARG A 300 -5.15 11.96 26.84
C ARG A 300 -4.48 10.84 26.04
N LEU A 301 -3.81 11.16 24.93
CA LEU A 301 -3.14 10.15 24.11
C LEU A 301 -2.02 9.43 24.88
N LEU A 302 -1.33 10.12 25.80
CA LEU A 302 -0.30 9.52 26.64
C LEU A 302 -0.83 8.49 27.65
N LYS A 303 -2.14 8.53 27.95
CA LYS A 303 -2.77 7.50 28.80
C LYS A 303 -2.92 6.17 28.04
N ASN A 304 -2.89 6.18 26.72
CA ASN A 304 -2.93 4.96 25.92
C ASN A 304 -1.53 4.31 25.89
N ARG A 305 -1.40 3.17 26.58
CA ARG A 305 -0.15 2.40 26.68
C ARG A 305 0.47 2.09 25.32
N SER A 306 -0.33 1.71 24.33
CA SER A 306 0.17 1.37 22.99
C SER A 306 0.74 2.58 22.27
N PHE A 307 0.09 3.75 22.42
CA PHE A 307 0.57 4.99 21.83
C PHE A 307 1.91 5.42 22.47
N THR A 308 1.98 5.40 23.80
CA THR A 308 3.22 5.75 24.53
C THR A 308 4.36 4.78 24.22
N ALA A 309 4.07 3.47 24.10
CA ALA A 309 5.07 2.49 23.67
C ALA A 309 5.59 2.76 22.25
N CYS A 310 4.70 3.14 21.31
CA CYS A 310 5.11 3.53 19.96
C CYS A 310 5.97 4.79 19.93
N LEU A 311 5.69 5.79 20.78
CA LEU A 311 6.53 6.99 20.91
C LEU A 311 7.96 6.63 21.38
N TRP A 312 8.07 5.76 22.39
CA TRP A 312 9.37 5.27 22.89
C TRP A 312 10.12 4.40 21.90
N TYR A 313 9.41 3.54 21.19
CA TYR A 313 10.00 2.79 20.10
C TYR A 313 10.53 3.73 18.99
N GLY A 314 9.71 4.69 18.55
CA GLY A 314 10.06 5.67 17.53
C GLY A 314 11.29 6.50 17.91
N PHE A 315 11.33 7.01 19.13
CA PHE A 315 12.49 7.74 19.65
C PHE A 315 13.78 6.88 19.61
N SER A 316 13.70 5.65 20.11
CA SER A 316 14.86 4.75 20.20
C SER A 316 15.38 4.33 18.83
N ILE A 317 14.49 3.96 17.92
CA ILE A 317 14.88 3.53 16.57
C ILE A 317 15.43 4.69 15.73
N SER A 318 14.82 5.88 15.79
CA SER A 318 15.31 7.06 15.08
C SER A 318 16.67 7.51 15.59
N SER A 319 16.92 7.42 16.91
CA SER A 319 18.23 7.71 17.50
C SER A 319 19.30 6.74 16.98
N ALA A 320 19.05 5.42 17.05
CA ALA A 320 19.97 4.41 16.54
C ALA A 320 20.24 4.56 15.03
N GLN A 321 19.19 4.84 14.26
CA GLN A 321 19.27 5.07 12.82
C GLN A 321 20.19 6.25 12.49
N MET A 322 20.08 7.37 13.20
CA MET A 322 20.92 8.55 12.96
C MET A 322 22.40 8.27 13.26
N VAL A 323 22.71 7.50 14.31
CA VAL A 323 24.10 7.10 14.62
C VAL A 323 24.71 6.33 13.45
N VAL A 324 24.01 5.32 12.92
CA VAL A 324 24.50 4.53 11.79
C VAL A 324 24.69 5.41 10.54
N LEU A 325 23.72 6.26 10.23
CA LEU A 325 23.75 7.06 9.00
C LEU A 325 24.83 8.15 9.01
N TYR A 326 25.18 8.71 10.18
CA TYR A 326 26.26 9.70 10.28
C TYR A 326 27.65 9.07 10.42
N TYR A 327 27.81 8.05 11.25
CA TYR A 327 29.13 7.48 11.53
C TYR A 327 29.62 6.52 10.45
N LEU A 328 28.73 5.82 9.74
CA LEU A 328 29.14 4.86 8.71
C LEU A 328 29.85 5.53 7.51
N PRO A 329 29.37 6.65 6.94
CA PRO A 329 30.11 7.39 5.92
C PRO A 329 31.45 7.95 6.44
N ILE A 330 31.48 8.44 7.69
CA ILE A 330 32.71 8.94 8.32
C ILE A 330 33.72 7.80 8.45
N TRP A 331 33.30 6.60 8.85
CA TRP A 331 34.17 5.44 8.96
C TRP A 331 34.74 5.01 7.60
N PHE A 332 33.93 4.98 6.54
CA PHE A 332 34.42 4.70 5.18
C PHE A 332 35.48 5.72 4.75
N GLN A 333 35.23 7.01 4.96
CA GLN A 333 36.16 8.05 4.50
C GLN A 333 37.42 8.15 5.37
N ALA A 334 37.28 8.18 6.69
CA ALA A 334 38.39 8.43 7.61
C ALA A 334 39.23 7.18 7.91
N VAL A 335 38.61 5.99 7.98
CA VAL A 335 39.31 4.74 8.34
C VAL A 335 39.68 3.92 7.11
N GLN A 336 38.77 3.80 6.13
CA GLN A 336 39.08 3.04 4.89
C GLN A 336 39.75 3.90 3.81
N GLY A 337 39.78 5.23 3.97
CA GLY A 337 40.40 6.14 3.01
C GLY A 337 39.70 6.18 1.65
N VAL A 338 38.43 5.74 1.56
CA VAL A 338 37.70 5.75 0.29
C VAL A 338 37.17 7.15 -0.04
N SER A 339 37.06 7.46 -1.33
CA SER A 339 36.53 8.76 -1.77
C SER A 339 35.07 8.96 -1.36
N SER A 340 34.60 10.20 -1.25
CA SER A 340 33.20 10.53 -0.93
C SER A 340 32.19 9.83 -1.87
N ARG A 341 32.56 9.69 -3.16
CA ARG A 341 31.76 8.96 -4.15
C ARG A 341 31.67 7.47 -3.82
N GLU A 342 32.79 6.82 -3.51
CA GLU A 342 32.84 5.39 -3.17
C GLU A 342 32.14 5.11 -1.84
N SER A 343 32.33 5.98 -0.83
CA SER A 343 31.58 5.93 0.42
C SER A 343 30.08 5.96 0.16
N GLY A 344 29.62 6.77 -0.81
CA GLY A 344 28.24 6.80 -1.24
C GLY A 344 27.76 5.48 -1.86
N VAL A 345 28.56 4.89 -2.75
CA VAL A 345 28.26 3.58 -3.35
C VAL A 345 28.18 2.49 -2.27
N HIS A 346 29.06 2.54 -1.27
CA HIS A 346 29.07 1.59 -0.15
C HIS A 346 27.85 1.71 0.77
N LEU A 347 27.12 2.84 0.73
CA LEU A 347 25.87 3.02 1.47
C LEU A 347 24.66 2.45 0.72
N LEU A 348 24.73 2.22 -0.60
CA LEU A 348 23.60 1.71 -1.38
C LEU A 348 22.97 0.42 -0.82
N PRO A 349 23.74 -0.59 -0.33
CA PRO A 349 23.14 -1.77 0.30
C PRO A 349 22.30 -1.43 1.54
N VAL A 350 22.73 -0.45 2.34
CA VAL A 350 21.96 0.02 3.51
C VAL A 350 20.67 0.70 3.06
N VAL A 351 20.71 1.48 1.98
CA VAL A 351 19.52 2.11 1.40
C VAL A 351 18.55 1.08 0.85
N LEU A 352 19.04 0.14 0.04
CA LEU A 352 18.21 -0.88 -0.58
C LEU A 352 17.57 -1.80 0.46
N SER A 353 18.31 -2.16 1.51
CA SER A 353 17.75 -2.92 2.64
C SER A 353 16.70 -2.11 3.39
N LEU A 354 16.93 -0.81 3.65
CA LEU A 354 15.93 0.05 4.28
C LEU A 354 14.63 0.15 3.47
N ILE A 355 14.71 0.28 2.14
CA ILE A 355 13.54 0.27 1.25
C ILE A 355 12.84 -1.09 1.32
N ALA A 356 13.58 -2.18 1.11
CA ALA A 356 13.03 -3.52 1.08
C ALA A 356 12.35 -3.88 2.40
N SER A 357 13.04 -3.67 3.52
CA SER A 357 12.51 -3.92 4.87
C SER A 357 11.31 -3.03 5.19
N GLY A 358 11.33 -1.76 4.80
CA GLY A 358 10.21 -0.83 4.99
C GLY A 358 8.96 -1.29 4.23
N VAL A 359 9.10 -1.58 2.92
CA VAL A 359 8.00 -2.04 2.08
C VAL A 359 7.47 -3.40 2.53
N LEU A 360 8.36 -4.38 2.80
CA LEU A 360 7.96 -5.71 3.29
C LEU A 360 7.26 -5.62 4.66
N GLY A 361 7.77 -4.78 5.57
CA GLY A 361 7.13 -4.52 6.85
C GLY A 361 5.75 -3.89 6.69
N GLY A 362 5.60 -2.91 5.79
CA GLY A 362 4.34 -2.26 5.49
C GLY A 362 3.31 -3.21 4.86
N ILE A 363 3.73 -4.05 3.91
CA ILE A 363 2.90 -5.11 3.31
C ILE A 363 2.47 -6.10 4.40
N GLY A 364 3.43 -6.61 5.17
CA GLY A 364 3.18 -7.57 6.24
C GLY A 364 2.19 -7.05 7.28
N ALA A 365 2.40 -5.81 7.75
CA ALA A 365 1.48 -5.15 8.69
C ALA A 365 0.09 -4.94 8.10
N SER A 366 -0.01 -4.62 6.80
CA SER A 366 -1.29 -4.45 6.10
C SER A 366 -2.05 -5.77 5.91
N ILE A 367 -1.33 -6.89 5.74
CA ILE A 367 -1.90 -8.23 5.60
C ILE A 367 -2.38 -8.75 6.96
N LEU A 368 -1.49 -8.76 7.95
CA LEU A 368 -1.73 -9.34 9.29
C LEU A 368 -2.61 -8.46 10.18
N GLY A 369 -2.74 -7.17 9.87
CA GLY A 369 -3.51 -6.20 10.68
C GLY A 369 -2.87 -5.90 12.05
N GLN A 370 -1.65 -6.39 12.31
CA GLN A 370 -0.92 -6.21 13.56
C GLN A 370 0.48 -5.64 13.28
N MET A 371 0.82 -4.53 13.93
CA MET A 371 2.14 -3.87 13.79
C MET A 371 3.17 -4.41 14.80
N ALA A 372 2.74 -4.79 16.00
CA ALA A 372 3.64 -5.09 17.13
C ALA A 372 4.63 -6.24 16.85
N PRO A 373 4.24 -7.38 16.23
CA PRO A 373 5.18 -8.45 15.91
C PRO A 373 6.32 -8.00 14.98
N PHE A 374 6.02 -7.12 14.02
CA PHE A 374 7.03 -6.60 13.09
C PHE A 374 8.00 -5.65 13.78
N MET A 375 7.53 -4.83 14.73
CA MET A 375 8.39 -3.95 15.53
C MET A 375 9.38 -4.77 16.37
N VAL A 376 8.91 -5.82 17.04
CA VAL A 376 9.76 -6.71 17.84
C VAL A 376 10.75 -7.46 16.93
N ALA A 377 10.27 -8.04 15.83
CA ALA A 377 11.14 -8.74 14.88
C ALA A 377 12.23 -7.82 14.32
N ALA A 378 11.92 -6.58 13.98
CA ALA A 378 12.89 -5.59 13.51
C ALA A 378 13.98 -5.31 14.56
N THR A 379 13.60 -5.14 15.83
CA THR A 379 14.59 -4.90 16.91
C THR A 379 15.51 -6.09 17.15
N VAL A 380 14.97 -7.31 17.16
CA VAL A 380 15.77 -8.53 17.33
C VAL A 380 16.71 -8.74 16.14
N LEU A 381 16.21 -8.49 14.92
CA LEU A 381 17.02 -8.62 13.71
C LEU A 381 18.14 -7.57 13.69
N ALA A 382 17.87 -6.33 14.10
CA ALA A 382 18.89 -5.28 14.17
C ALA A 382 20.02 -5.64 15.14
N ASP A 383 19.69 -6.15 16.33
CA ASP A 383 20.67 -6.62 17.32
C ASP A 383 21.51 -7.80 16.78
N LYS A 384 20.85 -8.81 16.21
CA LYS A 384 21.53 -9.98 15.61
C LYS A 384 22.41 -9.61 14.42
N VAL A 385 21.98 -8.68 13.56
CA VAL A 385 22.77 -8.18 12.43
C VAL A 385 23.96 -7.38 12.93
N SER A 386 23.81 -6.58 13.98
CA SER A 386 24.92 -5.83 14.58
C SER A 386 25.98 -6.77 15.17
N MET A 387 25.55 -7.81 15.90
CA MET A 387 26.44 -8.88 16.38
C MET A 387 27.12 -9.65 15.24
N LEU A 388 26.37 -9.98 14.18
CA LEU A 388 26.88 -10.69 13.00
C LEU A 388 27.87 -9.81 12.21
N LEU A 389 27.64 -8.50 12.12
CA LEU A 389 28.56 -7.54 11.51
C LEU A 389 29.85 -7.37 12.32
N GLU A 390 29.82 -7.65 13.62
CA GLU A 390 31.00 -7.63 14.48
C GLU A 390 31.83 -8.92 14.31
N THR A 391 31.17 -10.08 14.17
CA THR A 391 31.83 -11.39 14.00
C THR A 391 32.21 -11.71 12.55
N ALA A 392 31.41 -11.31 11.56
CA ALA A 392 31.59 -11.63 10.14
C ALA A 392 32.26 -10.50 9.33
N ARG A 393 32.61 -9.37 9.97
CA ARG A 393 33.29 -8.21 9.34
C ARG A 393 34.44 -8.61 8.39
N PRO A 394 35.38 -9.49 8.78
CA PRO A 394 36.53 -9.82 7.95
C PRO A 394 36.13 -10.60 6.69
N SER A 395 35.19 -11.54 6.84
CA SER A 395 34.71 -12.43 5.79
C SER A 395 33.82 -11.71 4.77
N LEU A 396 32.93 -10.83 5.25
CA LEU A 396 32.04 -10.04 4.41
C LEU A 396 32.82 -9.01 3.59
N LEU A 397 33.80 -8.32 4.19
CA LEU A 397 34.69 -7.39 3.48
C LEU A 397 35.52 -8.09 2.40
N LYS A 398 35.96 -9.32 2.65
CA LYS A 398 36.68 -10.14 1.66
C LYS A 398 35.76 -10.48 0.48
N ALA A 399 34.55 -11.00 0.75
CA ALA A 399 33.58 -11.33 -0.28
C ALA A 399 33.13 -10.11 -1.11
N LEU A 400 32.91 -8.96 -0.47
CA LEU A 400 32.55 -7.71 -1.15
C LEU A 400 33.69 -7.17 -2.03
N LYS A 401 34.94 -7.22 -1.54
CA LYS A 401 36.11 -6.84 -2.35
C LYS A 401 36.28 -7.76 -3.54
N ASP A 402 36.05 -9.05 -3.38
CA ASP A 402 36.12 -10.03 -4.47
C ASP A 402 35.00 -9.82 -5.49
N ALA A 403 33.78 -9.50 -5.04
CA ALA A 403 32.66 -9.16 -5.92
C ALA A 403 32.85 -7.83 -6.67
N ILE A 404 33.32 -6.78 -6.00
CA ILE A 404 33.62 -5.48 -6.63
C ILE A 404 34.77 -5.63 -7.62
N ARG A 405 35.80 -6.40 -7.27
CA ARG A 405 36.90 -6.72 -8.18
C ARG A 405 36.36 -7.44 -9.42
N TRP A 406 35.54 -8.47 -9.25
CA TRP A 406 34.88 -9.19 -10.35
C TRP A 406 34.07 -8.25 -11.26
N VAL A 407 33.20 -7.40 -10.71
CA VAL A 407 32.41 -6.40 -11.47
C VAL A 407 33.31 -5.39 -12.18
N SER A 408 34.41 -4.95 -11.57
CA SER A 408 35.35 -4.00 -12.17
C SER A 408 36.16 -4.61 -13.31
N THR A 409 36.35 -5.93 -13.29
CA THR A 409 37.10 -6.68 -14.31
C THR A 409 36.20 -7.02 -15.50
N ASN A 410 34.89 -7.22 -15.26
CA ASN A 410 33.90 -7.60 -16.27
C ASN A 410 33.06 -6.41 -16.77
N LYS A 411 33.66 -5.23 -16.99
CA LYS A 411 32.98 -4.01 -17.48
C LYS A 411 32.23 -4.18 -18.81
N ALA A 412 32.60 -5.17 -19.64
CA ALA A 412 31.86 -5.53 -20.85
C ALA A 412 30.56 -6.29 -20.55
N GLU A 413 30.50 -7.04 -19.45
CA GLU A 413 29.31 -7.79 -19.03
C GLU A 413 28.29 -6.94 -18.28
N THR A 414 28.66 -5.76 -17.75
CA THR A 414 27.69 -4.84 -17.14
C THR A 414 26.65 -4.29 -18.13
N GLY A 415 26.98 -4.25 -19.43
CA GLY A 415 26.00 -3.99 -20.50
C GLY A 415 25.03 -5.16 -20.68
N LEU A 416 25.53 -6.39 -20.64
CA LEU A 416 24.73 -7.62 -20.57
C LEU A 416 23.91 -7.70 -19.28
N GLY A 417 24.39 -7.16 -18.17
CA GLY A 417 23.69 -7.05 -16.89
C GLY A 417 22.56 -6.02 -16.92
N ALA A 418 22.73 -4.90 -17.63
CA ALA A 418 21.67 -3.92 -17.87
C ALA A 418 20.63 -4.44 -18.87
N VAL A 419 21.06 -5.17 -19.91
CA VAL A 419 20.17 -5.90 -20.84
C VAL A 419 19.47 -7.05 -20.12
N ALA A 420 20.12 -7.77 -19.21
CA ALA A 420 19.53 -8.81 -18.38
C ALA A 420 18.55 -8.23 -17.34
N ALA A 421 18.85 -7.08 -16.73
CA ALA A 421 17.94 -6.35 -15.86
C ALA A 421 16.73 -5.80 -16.63
N ALA A 422 16.93 -5.27 -17.83
CA ALA A 422 15.84 -4.87 -18.73
C ALA A 422 15.01 -6.08 -19.20
N LEU A 423 15.64 -7.20 -19.53
CA LEU A 423 14.97 -8.46 -19.85
C LEU A 423 14.24 -9.04 -18.63
N LEU A 424 14.77 -8.91 -17.40
CA LEU A 424 14.11 -9.31 -16.15
C LEU A 424 12.91 -8.42 -15.84
N LEU A 425 13.00 -7.11 -16.06
CA LEU A 425 11.89 -6.15 -15.93
C LEU A 425 10.81 -6.39 -16.99
N LEU A 426 11.19 -6.65 -18.24
CA LEU A 426 10.27 -7.03 -19.33
C LEU A 426 9.64 -8.42 -19.12
N ASN A 427 10.29 -9.28 -18.31
CA ASN A 427 9.85 -10.62 -17.95
C ASN A 427 9.39 -10.74 -16.49
N LEU A 428 8.88 -9.69 -15.83
CA LEU A 428 8.46 -9.76 -14.42
C LEU A 428 7.51 -10.95 -14.12
N LYS A 429 6.71 -11.39 -15.11
CA LYS A 429 5.82 -12.57 -15.07
C LYS A 429 6.57 -13.90 -14.77
N ARG A 430 7.91 -13.94 -14.90
CA ARG A 430 8.80 -15.10 -14.78
C ARG A 430 9.43 -15.33 -13.43
N PHE A 431 9.42 -14.36 -12.53
CA PHE A 431 10.08 -14.58 -11.25
C PHE A 431 9.43 -15.77 -10.54
N PRO A 432 10.23 -16.65 -9.90
CA PRO A 432 9.69 -17.70 -9.05
C PRO A 432 8.63 -17.12 -8.14
N PHE A 433 7.53 -17.84 -7.97
CA PHE A 433 6.36 -17.42 -7.19
C PHE A 433 5.48 -16.30 -7.77
N VAL A 434 5.82 -15.65 -8.90
CA VAL A 434 4.90 -14.63 -9.49
C VAL A 434 3.61 -15.26 -10.01
N TRP A 435 3.67 -16.44 -10.62
CA TRP A 435 2.46 -17.19 -10.98
C TRP A 435 1.61 -17.51 -9.74
N HIS A 436 2.23 -18.00 -8.66
CA HIS A 436 1.55 -18.23 -7.38
C HIS A 436 0.94 -16.92 -6.85
N ALA A 437 1.68 -15.82 -6.90
CA ALA A 437 1.21 -14.52 -6.45
C ALA A 437 0.01 -14.04 -7.27
N ARG A 438 -0.04 -14.28 -8.59
CA ARG A 438 -1.21 -13.97 -9.44
C ARG A 438 -2.42 -14.82 -9.07
N VAL A 439 -2.23 -16.12 -8.84
CA VAL A 439 -3.29 -17.03 -8.39
C VAL A 439 -3.80 -16.61 -7.01
N PHE A 440 -2.91 -16.42 -6.04
CA PHE A 440 -3.26 -16.00 -4.68
C PHE A 440 -3.85 -14.60 -4.64
N TYR A 441 -3.40 -13.68 -5.48
CA TYR A 441 -4.00 -12.35 -5.61
C TYR A 441 -5.48 -12.46 -5.97
N ASN A 442 -5.84 -13.29 -6.96
CA ASN A 442 -7.24 -13.50 -7.32
C ASN A 442 -8.03 -14.17 -6.18
N ILE A 443 -7.42 -15.09 -5.42
CA ILE A 443 -8.06 -15.77 -4.26
C ILE A 443 -8.33 -14.79 -3.10
N PHE A 444 -7.36 -13.95 -2.76
CA PHE A 444 -7.41 -13.04 -1.61
C PHE A 444 -8.10 -11.71 -1.94
N TRP A 445 -8.00 -11.25 -3.19
CA TRP A 445 -8.63 -10.04 -3.75
C TRP A 445 -9.54 -10.35 -4.95
N PRO A 446 -10.60 -11.14 -4.75
CA PRO A 446 -11.54 -11.46 -5.82
C PRO A 446 -12.38 -10.25 -6.25
N LYS A 447 -12.76 -10.21 -7.54
CA LYS A 447 -13.75 -9.25 -8.05
C LYS A 447 -15.10 -9.49 -7.37
N ARG A 448 -15.57 -8.52 -6.58
CA ARG A 448 -16.89 -8.55 -5.92
C ARG A 448 -17.95 -7.96 -6.85
N ASN A 449 -19.20 -8.38 -6.68
CA ASN A 449 -20.36 -7.88 -7.45
C ASN A 449 -20.22 -8.01 -8.97
N TYR A 450 -19.45 -9.00 -9.44
CA TYR A 450 -19.22 -9.23 -10.87
C TYR A 450 -20.44 -9.84 -11.57
N PHE A 451 -21.14 -10.75 -10.89
CA PHE A 451 -22.35 -11.39 -11.42
C PHE A 451 -23.61 -10.70 -10.88
N GLU A 452 -24.60 -10.54 -11.77
CA GLU A 452 -25.93 -9.99 -11.47
C GLU A 452 -26.89 -11.12 -11.12
N ARG A 453 -27.88 -10.86 -10.25
CA ARG A 453 -28.97 -11.80 -9.92
C ARG A 453 -30.02 -11.84 -11.04
N LYS A 454 -29.63 -12.34 -12.20
CA LYS A 454 -30.51 -12.48 -13.39
C LYS A 454 -30.33 -13.86 -14.04
N PRO A 455 -31.38 -14.41 -14.66
CA PRO A 455 -31.26 -15.61 -15.49
C PRO A 455 -30.18 -15.43 -16.56
N GLY A 456 -29.34 -16.46 -16.78
CA GLY A 456 -28.23 -16.44 -17.75
C GLY A 456 -26.91 -15.87 -17.22
N SER A 457 -26.90 -15.18 -16.08
CA SER A 457 -25.68 -14.65 -15.45
C SER A 457 -24.64 -15.73 -15.11
N VAL A 458 -25.09 -16.95 -14.79
CA VAL A 458 -24.24 -18.11 -14.48
C VAL A 458 -23.29 -18.47 -15.62
N PHE A 459 -23.67 -18.21 -16.87
CA PHE A 459 -22.87 -18.53 -18.06
C PHE A 459 -22.02 -17.34 -18.55
N LYS A 460 -22.08 -16.20 -17.85
CA LYS A 460 -21.32 -14.99 -18.22
C LYS A 460 -19.81 -15.24 -18.02
N PRO A 461 -18.96 -15.00 -19.04
CA PRO A 461 -17.54 -15.21 -18.91
C PRO A 461 -16.85 -14.10 -18.11
N VAL A 462 -15.85 -14.48 -17.31
CA VAL A 462 -14.85 -13.57 -16.75
C VAL A 462 -13.68 -13.50 -17.72
N VAL A 463 -13.37 -12.29 -18.17
CA VAL A 463 -12.27 -12.03 -19.12
C VAL A 463 -11.00 -11.70 -18.34
N THR A 464 -9.95 -12.47 -18.59
CA THR A 464 -8.60 -12.24 -18.06
C THR A 464 -7.63 -11.96 -19.21
N PRO A 465 -7.15 -10.72 -19.39
CA PRO A 465 -6.21 -10.41 -20.46
C PRO A 465 -4.80 -10.93 -20.14
N SER A 466 -4.06 -11.35 -21.17
CA SER A 466 -2.66 -11.76 -21.06
C SER A 466 -1.88 -11.45 -22.35
N ARG A 467 -0.57 -11.63 -22.31
CA ARG A 467 0.34 -11.49 -23.45
C ARG A 467 1.41 -12.56 -23.39
N VAL A 468 1.88 -13.01 -24.56
CA VAL A 468 3.00 -13.96 -24.66
C VAL A 468 4.32 -13.19 -24.59
N ALA A 469 5.06 -13.38 -23.50
CA ALA A 469 6.43 -12.88 -23.44
C ALA A 469 7.36 -13.77 -24.28
N LEU A 470 8.45 -13.22 -24.81
CA LEU A 470 9.36 -13.96 -25.69
C LEU A 470 9.86 -15.26 -25.04
N LEU A 471 10.21 -15.22 -23.76
CA LEU A 471 10.74 -16.42 -23.13
C LEU A 471 9.62 -17.48 -22.90
N GLU A 472 8.32 -17.13 -23.05
CA GLU A 472 7.18 -18.05 -22.79
C GLU A 472 6.99 -18.99 -23.96
N THR A 473 7.75 -18.78 -25.02
CA THR A 473 7.72 -19.65 -26.18
C THR A 473 8.64 -20.84 -26.01
N ASP A 474 8.24 -21.94 -26.60
CA ASP A 474 9.06 -23.12 -26.78
C ASP A 474 10.15 -22.88 -27.86
N TYR A 475 10.88 -23.94 -28.18
CA TYR A 475 11.92 -23.93 -29.21
C TYR A 475 11.39 -23.51 -30.60
N ASN A 476 10.11 -23.72 -30.87
CA ASN A 476 9.46 -23.38 -32.14
C ASN A 476 8.90 -21.95 -32.16
N LEU A 477 9.22 -21.13 -31.15
CA LEU A 477 8.73 -19.76 -31.00
C LEU A 477 7.20 -19.66 -30.87
N HIS A 478 6.55 -20.66 -30.28
CA HIS A 478 5.13 -20.61 -29.91
C HIS A 478 4.94 -20.73 -28.42
N LYS A 479 3.89 -20.14 -27.85
CA LYS A 479 3.59 -20.22 -26.41
C LYS A 479 3.67 -21.67 -25.91
N SER A 480 4.53 -21.92 -24.95
CA SER A 480 4.79 -23.24 -24.39
C SER A 480 3.57 -23.78 -23.64
N ASN A 481 3.30 -25.08 -23.79
CA ASN A 481 2.19 -25.78 -23.15
C ASN A 481 2.15 -25.56 -21.63
N SER A 482 3.29 -25.55 -20.94
CA SER A 482 3.34 -25.29 -19.49
C SER A 482 2.86 -23.89 -19.13
N THR A 483 3.20 -22.89 -19.95
CA THR A 483 2.78 -21.49 -19.74
C THR A 483 1.32 -21.24 -20.07
N TYR A 484 0.70 -22.09 -20.92
CA TYR A 484 -0.74 -22.12 -21.10
C TYR A 484 -1.46 -22.52 -19.81
N PHE A 485 -1.00 -23.58 -19.14
CA PHE A 485 -1.60 -24.01 -17.87
C PHE A 485 -1.41 -22.96 -16.77
N SER A 486 -0.28 -22.27 -16.72
CA SER A 486 -0.08 -21.17 -15.76
C SER A 486 -1.07 -20.01 -15.96
N ASP A 487 -1.35 -19.63 -17.20
CA ASP A 487 -2.32 -18.57 -17.50
C ASP A 487 -3.77 -19.06 -17.32
N LEU A 488 -4.05 -20.33 -17.66
CA LEU A 488 -5.32 -21.00 -17.40
C LEU A 488 -5.66 -21.03 -15.90
N ASP A 489 -4.67 -21.36 -15.07
CA ASP A 489 -4.80 -21.39 -13.62
C ASP A 489 -5.19 -20.02 -13.06
N VAL A 490 -4.59 -18.95 -13.58
CA VAL A 490 -4.93 -17.57 -13.18
C VAL A 490 -6.34 -17.21 -13.62
N ALA A 491 -6.70 -17.51 -14.88
CA ALA A 491 -8.01 -17.16 -15.44
C ALA A 491 -9.18 -17.90 -14.77
N ARG A 492 -9.04 -19.21 -14.54
CA ARG A 492 -10.06 -19.99 -13.82
C ARG A 492 -10.17 -19.55 -12.36
N THR A 493 -9.05 -19.18 -11.74
CA THR A 493 -9.03 -18.71 -10.35
C THR A 493 -9.73 -17.36 -10.23
N ASP A 494 -9.58 -16.47 -11.22
CA ASP A 494 -10.32 -15.19 -11.26
C ASP A 494 -11.84 -15.43 -11.24
N LEU A 495 -12.33 -16.35 -12.08
CA LEU A 495 -13.74 -16.75 -12.11
C LEU A 495 -14.22 -17.35 -10.78
N LEU A 496 -13.52 -18.38 -10.30
CA LEU A 496 -13.94 -19.14 -9.13
C LEU A 496 -13.84 -18.31 -7.84
N ALA A 497 -12.83 -17.44 -7.75
CA ALA A 497 -12.68 -16.55 -6.61
C ALA A 497 -13.75 -15.45 -6.61
N ALA A 498 -14.13 -14.91 -7.76
CA ALA A 498 -15.24 -13.96 -7.88
C ALA A 498 -16.58 -14.59 -7.43
N LEU A 499 -16.89 -15.79 -7.91
CA LEU A 499 -18.08 -16.54 -7.49
C LEU A 499 -18.07 -16.85 -5.99
N ARG A 500 -16.92 -17.31 -5.46
CA ARG A 500 -16.76 -17.58 -4.03
C ARG A 500 -16.96 -16.34 -3.18
N ALA A 501 -16.44 -15.19 -3.62
CA ALA A 501 -16.58 -13.93 -2.89
C ALA A 501 -18.04 -13.50 -2.75
N GLN A 502 -18.83 -13.65 -3.82
CA GLN A 502 -20.27 -13.40 -3.79
C GLN A 502 -21.00 -14.45 -2.96
N ALA A 503 -20.64 -15.74 -3.07
CA ALA A 503 -21.26 -16.81 -2.29
C ALA A 503 -21.09 -16.62 -0.77
N ILE A 504 -19.92 -16.14 -0.35
CA ILE A 504 -19.67 -15.77 1.06
C ILE A 504 -20.59 -14.63 1.49
N GLY A 505 -20.79 -13.62 0.64
CA GLY A 505 -21.71 -12.51 0.91
C GLY A 505 -23.20 -12.89 0.89
N GLY A 506 -23.57 -13.93 0.15
CA GLY A 506 -24.94 -14.43 0.02
C GLY A 506 -25.41 -15.37 1.14
N GLY A 507 -24.64 -15.53 2.22
CA GLY A 507 -25.09 -16.26 3.42
C GLY A 507 -24.58 -17.70 3.54
N LEU A 508 -23.69 -18.16 2.66
CA LEU A 508 -23.09 -19.51 2.73
C LEU A 508 -22.32 -19.75 4.05
N TYR A 509 -21.90 -18.68 4.73
CA TYR A 509 -21.21 -18.72 6.04
C TYR A 509 -22.14 -19.05 7.22
N LYS A 510 -23.47 -18.87 7.06
CA LYS A 510 -24.45 -19.26 8.09
C LYS A 510 -24.48 -20.77 8.29
N GLU A 511 -24.26 -21.52 7.21
CA GLU A 511 -24.29 -22.99 7.21
C GLU A 511 -22.89 -23.61 7.35
N TYR A 512 -21.87 -23.03 6.69
CA TYR A 512 -20.50 -23.53 6.74
C TYR A 512 -19.55 -22.53 7.43
N LYS A 513 -19.44 -22.65 8.76
CA LYS A 513 -18.66 -21.75 9.64
C LYS A 513 -17.19 -21.52 9.23
N ASN A 514 -16.57 -22.46 8.51
CA ASN A 514 -15.17 -22.37 8.07
C ASN A 514 -15.01 -21.85 6.63
N GLY A 515 -16.11 -21.46 5.97
CA GLY A 515 -16.13 -21.10 4.57
C GLY A 515 -15.95 -22.29 3.63
N VAL A 516 -15.98 -21.98 2.33
CA VAL A 516 -15.95 -22.98 1.25
C VAL A 516 -14.75 -22.74 0.34
N MET A 517 -14.16 -23.81 -0.17
CA MET A 517 -13.02 -23.80 -1.08
C MET A 517 -13.38 -24.55 -2.36
N VAL A 518 -12.98 -24.00 -3.52
CA VAL A 518 -13.11 -24.69 -4.80
C VAL A 518 -11.76 -25.33 -5.13
N LEU A 519 -11.74 -26.64 -5.29
CA LEU A 519 -10.56 -27.44 -5.58
C LEU A 519 -10.60 -27.94 -7.01
N LEU A 520 -9.46 -27.91 -7.70
CA LEU A 520 -9.32 -28.53 -9.01
C LEU A 520 -9.16 -30.05 -8.85
N ALA A 521 -9.88 -30.82 -9.65
CA ALA A 521 -9.68 -32.26 -9.78
C ALA A 521 -8.98 -32.66 -11.09
N GLY A 522 -9.25 -31.96 -12.18
CA GLY A 522 -8.59 -32.25 -13.45
C GLY A 522 -8.86 -31.18 -14.50
N THR A 523 -7.97 -31.09 -15.48
CA THR A 523 -8.09 -30.17 -16.60
C THR A 523 -7.63 -30.86 -17.87
N SER A 524 -8.37 -30.66 -18.97
CA SER A 524 -7.93 -31.01 -20.32
C SER A 524 -7.94 -29.77 -21.20
N CYS A 525 -6.96 -29.68 -22.09
CA CYS A 525 -6.77 -28.55 -22.99
C CYS A 525 -6.53 -29.05 -24.40
N THR A 526 -7.26 -28.48 -25.36
CA THR A 526 -7.07 -28.72 -26.79
C THR A 526 -6.53 -27.44 -27.43
N PHE A 527 -5.37 -27.56 -28.07
CA PHE A 527 -4.72 -26.48 -28.80
C PHE A 527 -5.19 -26.50 -30.26
N LYS A 528 -5.73 -25.38 -30.75
CA LYS A 528 -6.23 -25.23 -32.12
C LYS A 528 -5.26 -24.45 -33.00
N LYS A 529 -4.66 -23.38 -32.47
CA LYS A 529 -3.74 -22.51 -33.19
C LYS A 529 -2.64 -22.02 -32.25
N GLU A 530 -1.43 -21.91 -32.78
CA GLU A 530 -0.28 -21.36 -32.08
C GLU A 530 -0.45 -19.86 -31.75
N ILE A 531 0.12 -19.43 -30.61
CA ILE A 531 0.21 -18.01 -30.25
C ILE A 531 1.68 -17.60 -30.35
N LYS A 532 1.95 -16.62 -31.20
CA LYS A 532 3.30 -16.08 -31.47
C LYS A 532 3.78 -15.15 -30.34
N PRO A 533 5.10 -14.92 -30.21
CA PRO A 533 5.65 -14.04 -29.18
C PRO A 533 5.12 -12.61 -29.35
N GLY A 534 4.83 -11.93 -28.24
CA GLY A 534 4.36 -10.54 -28.23
C GLY A 534 2.86 -10.35 -28.49
N VAL A 535 2.15 -11.40 -28.93
CA VAL A 535 0.71 -11.33 -29.18
C VAL A 535 -0.07 -11.24 -27.86
N ALA A 536 -0.99 -10.29 -27.79
CA ALA A 536 -1.96 -10.18 -26.70
C ALA A 536 -3.19 -11.05 -26.98
N PHE A 537 -3.70 -11.71 -25.96
CA PHE A 537 -4.86 -12.59 -26.05
C PHE A 537 -5.72 -12.48 -24.79
N ASP A 538 -7.00 -12.76 -24.92
CA ASP A 538 -7.96 -12.76 -23.83
C ASP A 538 -8.34 -14.20 -23.45
N MET A 539 -8.50 -14.45 -22.15
CA MET A 539 -8.98 -15.73 -21.64
C MET A 539 -10.39 -15.55 -21.10
N HIS A 540 -11.36 -16.18 -21.75
CA HIS A 540 -12.77 -16.13 -21.38
C HIS A 540 -13.10 -17.38 -20.58
N SER A 541 -13.15 -17.25 -19.25
CA SER A 541 -13.49 -18.36 -18.35
C SER A 541 -14.95 -18.26 -17.92
N ARG A 542 -15.74 -19.32 -18.11
CA ARG A 542 -17.16 -19.37 -17.70
C ARG A 542 -17.52 -20.74 -17.14
N ILE A 543 -18.63 -20.81 -16.39
CA ILE A 543 -19.24 -22.08 -16.03
C ILE A 543 -19.78 -22.73 -17.30
N LEU A 544 -19.47 -24.01 -17.50
CA LEU A 544 -20.00 -24.81 -18.61
C LEU A 544 -21.28 -25.53 -18.17
N ALA A 545 -21.18 -26.31 -17.10
CA ALA A 545 -22.27 -27.07 -16.50
C ALA A 545 -21.90 -27.46 -15.06
N TRP A 546 -22.85 -28.01 -14.32
CA TRP A 546 -22.60 -28.61 -13.01
C TRP A 546 -23.52 -29.81 -12.79
N ASP A 547 -23.06 -30.74 -11.95
CA ASP A 547 -23.84 -31.89 -11.45
C ASP A 547 -23.95 -31.82 -9.91
N ARG A 548 -24.33 -32.92 -9.25
CA ARG A 548 -24.46 -32.99 -7.78
C ARG A 548 -23.14 -32.80 -7.02
N LYS A 549 -21.99 -33.10 -7.63
CA LYS A 549 -20.65 -33.13 -7.01
C LYS A 549 -19.66 -32.17 -7.69
N TRP A 550 -19.71 -32.04 -9.01
CA TRP A 550 -18.71 -31.42 -9.85
C TRP A 550 -19.23 -30.15 -10.52
N LEU A 551 -18.37 -29.15 -10.54
CA LEU A 551 -18.53 -27.91 -11.29
C LEU A 551 -17.57 -27.95 -12.48
N TYR A 552 -18.09 -27.78 -13.69
CA TYR A 552 -17.31 -27.77 -14.92
C TYR A 552 -17.11 -26.34 -15.41
N VAL A 553 -15.86 -25.95 -15.60
CA VAL A 553 -15.46 -24.62 -16.09
C VAL A 553 -14.81 -24.77 -17.46
N VAL A 554 -15.22 -23.93 -18.41
CA VAL A 554 -14.57 -23.85 -19.72
C VAL A 554 -13.85 -22.51 -19.87
N THR A 555 -12.62 -22.57 -20.39
CA THR A 555 -11.79 -21.40 -20.68
C THR A 555 -11.39 -21.39 -22.15
N TYR A 556 -11.73 -20.31 -22.85
CA TYR A 556 -11.32 -20.09 -24.23
C TYR A 556 -10.19 -19.08 -24.30
N PHE A 557 -9.12 -19.42 -25.02
CA PHE A 557 -8.05 -18.49 -25.37
C PHE A 557 -8.39 -17.90 -26.74
N VAL A 558 -8.65 -16.59 -26.78
CA VAL A 558 -9.09 -15.90 -28.00
C VAL A 558 -8.21 -14.71 -28.32
N GLU A 559 -8.14 -14.40 -29.61
CA GLU A 559 -7.49 -13.18 -30.10
C GLU A 559 -8.15 -11.92 -29.54
N ARG A 560 -7.31 -10.99 -29.04
CA ARG A 560 -7.78 -9.74 -28.43
C ARG A 560 -8.22 -8.76 -29.52
N THR A 561 -9.53 -8.51 -29.60
CA THR A 561 -10.13 -7.52 -30.51
C THR A 561 -10.35 -6.18 -29.80
N LYS A 562 -10.29 -5.05 -30.53
CA LYS A 562 -10.48 -3.69 -29.96
C LYS A 562 -11.85 -3.47 -29.30
N ASP A 563 -12.84 -4.31 -29.60
CA ASP A 563 -14.19 -4.32 -29.02
C ASP A 563 -14.41 -5.39 -27.94
N SER A 564 -13.37 -6.12 -27.49
CA SER A 564 -13.51 -7.25 -26.56
C SER A 564 -14.06 -6.85 -25.18
N GLU A 565 -13.97 -5.57 -24.81
CA GLU A 565 -14.54 -5.03 -23.57
C GLU A 565 -16.07 -4.88 -23.59
N ARG A 566 -16.73 -4.96 -24.76
CA ARG A 566 -18.17 -4.64 -24.89
C ARG A 566 -19.12 -5.83 -25.06
N LYS A 567 -18.65 -7.02 -25.43
CA LYS A 567 -19.54 -8.18 -25.67
C LYS A 567 -19.61 -9.10 -24.46
N THR A 568 -20.70 -8.97 -23.70
CA THR A 568 -21.02 -9.74 -22.48
C THR A 568 -21.30 -11.23 -22.72
N THR A 569 -21.42 -11.68 -23.97
CA THR A 569 -21.91 -13.02 -24.31
C THR A 569 -21.04 -13.67 -25.40
N TYR A 570 -19.86 -14.18 -25.02
CA TYR A 570 -19.07 -15.02 -25.92
C TYR A 570 -19.63 -16.45 -25.91
N GLN A 571 -20.53 -16.75 -26.86
CA GLN A 571 -21.12 -18.08 -27.05
C GLN A 571 -20.92 -18.55 -28.49
N PRO A 572 -19.77 -19.15 -28.84
CA PRO A 572 -19.46 -19.56 -30.21
C PRO A 572 -20.41 -20.61 -30.84
N TRP A 573 -21.34 -21.19 -30.08
CA TRP A 573 -22.33 -22.18 -30.55
C TRP A 573 -23.75 -21.60 -30.74
N THR A 574 -23.98 -20.31 -30.47
CA THR A 574 -25.29 -19.68 -30.69
C THR A 574 -25.36 -19.19 -32.13
N LYS A 575 -26.36 -19.65 -32.89
CA LYS A 575 -26.63 -19.10 -34.23
C LYS A 575 -27.07 -17.64 -34.06
N PRO A 576 -26.57 -16.68 -34.86
CA PRO A 576 -27.01 -15.29 -34.77
C PRO A 576 -28.51 -15.20 -35.07
N GLU A 577 -29.27 -14.52 -34.21
CA GLU A 577 -30.73 -14.39 -34.34
C GLU A 577 -31.15 -13.56 -35.57
N ASP A 578 -30.24 -12.71 -36.11
CA ASP A 578 -30.59 -11.69 -37.11
C ASP A 578 -30.10 -11.95 -38.55
N GLY A 579 -29.65 -13.15 -38.91
CA GLY A 579 -29.23 -13.48 -40.29
C GLY A 579 -28.02 -12.68 -40.83
N LYS A 580 -27.47 -11.74 -40.05
CA LYS A 580 -26.17 -11.12 -40.32
C LYS A 580 -25.05 -12.13 -40.04
N PRO A 581 -24.02 -12.21 -40.89
CA PRO A 581 -22.86 -13.04 -40.60
C PRO A 581 -22.31 -12.65 -39.22
N PRO A 582 -21.92 -13.63 -38.38
CA PRO A 582 -21.33 -13.32 -37.08
C PRO A 582 -20.16 -12.37 -37.30
N ALA A 583 -20.14 -11.25 -36.58
CA ALA A 583 -19.00 -10.34 -36.58
C ALA A 583 -17.72 -11.18 -36.39
N GLU A 584 -16.75 -11.02 -37.30
CA GLU A 584 -15.55 -11.85 -37.50
C GLU A 584 -15.24 -12.74 -36.30
N SER A 585 -15.47 -14.05 -36.46
CA SER A 585 -15.24 -15.04 -35.42
C SER A 585 -13.84 -14.86 -34.83
N SER A 586 -13.75 -14.44 -33.56
CA SER A 586 -12.45 -14.28 -32.90
C SER A 586 -11.69 -15.60 -32.98
N VAL A 587 -10.48 -15.57 -33.50
CA VAL A 587 -9.66 -16.78 -33.66
C VAL A 587 -9.45 -17.42 -32.28
N VAL A 588 -9.89 -18.67 -32.10
CA VAL A 588 -9.71 -19.44 -30.87
C VAL A 588 -8.36 -20.15 -30.94
N TYR A 589 -7.44 -19.80 -30.06
CA TYR A 589 -6.11 -20.43 -29.97
C TYR A 589 -6.16 -21.77 -29.25
N ALA A 590 -6.88 -21.84 -28.12
CA ALA A 590 -6.99 -23.04 -27.30
C ALA A 590 -8.33 -23.06 -26.54
N THR A 591 -8.77 -24.26 -26.16
CA THR A 591 -9.97 -24.46 -25.34
C THR A 591 -9.63 -25.45 -24.23
N ALA A 592 -9.92 -25.07 -22.98
CA ALA A 592 -9.68 -25.91 -21.82
C ALA A 592 -10.96 -26.15 -21.04
N ILE A 593 -11.16 -27.39 -20.58
CA ILE A 593 -12.24 -27.78 -19.68
C ILE A 593 -11.61 -28.23 -18.36
N SER A 594 -12.07 -27.65 -17.26
CA SER A 594 -11.63 -27.95 -15.90
C SER A 594 -12.77 -28.50 -15.06
N LYS A 595 -12.51 -29.59 -14.34
CA LYS A 595 -13.39 -30.24 -13.39
C LYS A 595 -13.01 -29.81 -11.98
N CYS A 596 -13.94 -29.17 -11.28
CA CYS A 596 -13.73 -28.58 -9.96
C CYS A 596 -14.72 -29.16 -8.94
N VAL A 597 -14.31 -29.25 -7.67
CA VAL A 597 -15.18 -29.67 -6.55
C VAL A 597 -15.23 -28.58 -5.50
N VAL A 598 -16.41 -28.35 -4.95
CA VAL A 598 -16.64 -27.37 -3.90
C VAL A 598 -16.62 -28.08 -2.54
N LYS A 599 -15.73 -27.68 -1.63
CA LYS A 599 -15.56 -28.31 -0.31
C LYS A 599 -15.66 -27.33 0.85
N ALA A 600 -16.36 -27.75 1.90
CA ALA A 600 -16.38 -27.13 3.21
C ALA A 600 -15.66 -28.05 4.21
N GLY A 601 -14.36 -27.85 4.39
CA GLY A 601 -13.52 -28.78 5.14
C GLY A 601 -13.48 -30.17 4.49
N ARG A 602 -14.04 -31.19 5.16
CA ARG A 602 -14.14 -32.57 4.64
C ARG A 602 -15.44 -32.83 3.85
N LEU A 603 -16.43 -31.94 3.94
CA LEU A 603 -17.73 -32.11 3.27
C LEU A 603 -17.69 -31.55 1.85
N THR A 604 -18.36 -32.23 0.93
CA THR A 604 -18.57 -31.73 -0.44
C THR A 604 -19.87 -30.94 -0.48
N VAL A 605 -19.82 -29.72 -0.99
CA VAL A 605 -20.99 -28.85 -1.12
C VAL A 605 -21.54 -28.99 -2.54
N PRO A 606 -22.86 -29.22 -2.72
CA PRO A 606 -23.47 -29.26 -4.04
C PRO A 606 -23.21 -27.95 -4.82
N PRO A 607 -22.74 -28.03 -6.07
CA PRO A 607 -22.50 -26.84 -6.90
C PRO A 607 -23.72 -25.93 -7.06
N ALA A 608 -24.94 -26.48 -7.19
CA ALA A 608 -26.18 -25.70 -7.30
C ALA A 608 -26.36 -24.75 -6.10
N LYS A 609 -26.13 -25.27 -4.88
CA LYS A 609 -26.18 -24.49 -3.64
C LYS A 609 -25.10 -23.40 -3.58
N PHE A 610 -23.88 -23.72 -4.04
CA PHE A 610 -22.80 -22.74 -4.15
C PHE A 610 -23.13 -21.59 -5.12
N LEU A 611 -23.73 -21.92 -6.27
CA LEU A 611 -24.14 -20.96 -7.29
C LEU A 611 -25.35 -20.12 -6.86
N SER A 612 -26.31 -20.72 -6.15
CA SER A 612 -27.45 -20.03 -5.56
C SER A 612 -27.00 -19.03 -4.51
N ALA A 613 -26.07 -19.42 -3.61
CA ALA A 613 -25.47 -18.50 -2.66
C ALA A 613 -24.66 -17.38 -3.33
N ALA A 614 -24.02 -17.65 -4.48
CA ALA A 614 -23.37 -16.61 -5.28
C ALA A 614 -24.36 -15.63 -5.95
N GLY A 615 -25.67 -15.94 -5.91
CA GLY A 615 -26.72 -15.14 -6.53
C GLY A 615 -26.81 -15.32 -8.04
N VAL A 616 -26.21 -16.36 -8.61
CA VAL A 616 -26.24 -16.64 -10.06
C VAL A 616 -27.24 -17.73 -10.45
N LEU A 617 -27.80 -18.42 -9.46
CA LEU A 617 -28.87 -19.42 -9.60
C LEU A 617 -30.02 -19.05 -8.65
N ASN A 618 -31.26 -19.46 -8.97
CA ASN A 618 -32.41 -19.17 -8.13
C ASN A 618 -32.33 -19.89 -6.76
N GLY A 619 -32.98 -19.33 -5.74
CA GLY A 619 -32.95 -19.82 -4.36
C GLY A 619 -33.77 -21.09 -4.12
N GLU A 620 -34.81 -21.31 -4.92
CA GLU A 620 -35.78 -22.40 -4.75
C GLU A 620 -35.31 -23.74 -5.34
N ASP A 621 -34.38 -23.72 -6.31
CA ASP A 621 -33.87 -24.94 -6.99
C ASP A 621 -32.71 -25.65 -6.25
N ALA A 622 -32.34 -25.18 -5.04
CA ALA A 622 -31.17 -25.69 -4.33
C ALA A 622 -31.41 -27.06 -3.65
N ASP A 623 -32.67 -27.40 -3.36
CA ASP A 623 -33.05 -28.62 -2.65
C ASP A 623 -33.73 -29.67 -3.57
N ASP A 624 -34.38 -29.28 -4.68
CA ASP A 624 -35.16 -30.17 -5.56
C ASP A 624 -34.67 -30.17 -7.03
N ALA A 625 -33.41 -30.55 -7.26
CA ALA A 625 -32.82 -30.60 -8.61
C ALA A 625 -33.34 -31.75 -9.53
N GLU A 626 -34.49 -32.36 -9.22
CA GLU A 626 -35.13 -33.39 -10.06
C GLU A 626 -36.57 -33.08 -10.51
N ASP A 627 -37.30 -32.13 -9.91
CA ASP A 627 -38.74 -31.94 -10.18
C ASP A 627 -39.18 -30.47 -10.35
N ALA A 628 -38.48 -29.66 -11.16
CA ALA A 628 -38.92 -28.29 -11.46
C ALA A 628 -39.84 -28.25 -12.70
N GLU A 629 -41.13 -28.56 -12.52
CA GLU A 629 -42.17 -28.11 -13.44
C GLU A 629 -42.40 -26.59 -13.31
N ALA A 630 -42.23 -25.91 -14.44
CA ALA A 630 -42.72 -24.58 -14.82
C ALA A 630 -43.12 -23.60 -13.69
N SER A 631 -42.23 -22.64 -13.37
CA SER A 631 -42.65 -21.31 -12.91
C SER A 631 -42.15 -20.23 -13.87
N GLU A 632 -43.10 -19.60 -14.57
CA GLU A 632 -42.86 -18.43 -15.42
C GLU A 632 -42.80 -17.18 -14.55
N ALA A 633 -41.61 -16.75 -14.13
CA ALA A 633 -41.40 -15.40 -13.64
C ALA A 633 -39.96 -14.92 -13.84
N GLY A 634 -39.77 -13.99 -14.78
CA GLY A 634 -38.56 -13.18 -14.89
C GLY A 634 -37.95 -13.15 -16.29
N GLN A 635 -38.51 -12.34 -17.20
CA GLN A 635 -37.83 -12.01 -18.45
C GLN A 635 -36.62 -11.09 -18.17
N GLY A 636 -35.41 -11.63 -18.27
CA GLY A 636 -34.20 -10.82 -18.42
C GLY A 636 -34.12 -10.22 -19.83
N GLN A 637 -33.48 -9.05 -19.97
CA GLN A 637 -33.38 -8.27 -21.22
C GLN A 637 -32.78 -9.02 -22.44
N ASP A 638 -32.21 -10.22 -22.26
CA ASP A 638 -31.55 -11.05 -23.29
C ASP A 638 -32.28 -12.38 -23.61
N GLY A 639 -33.57 -12.52 -23.27
CA GLY A 639 -34.37 -13.73 -23.58
C GLY A 639 -34.01 -14.98 -22.76
N TRP A 640 -33.34 -14.82 -21.63
CA TRP A 640 -33.00 -15.90 -20.69
C TRP A 640 -34.13 -16.11 -19.66
N THR A 641 -34.61 -17.35 -19.55
CA THR A 641 -35.51 -17.84 -18.50
C THR A 641 -34.79 -18.92 -17.68
N TRP A 642 -35.24 -19.19 -16.45
CA TRP A 642 -34.65 -20.27 -15.62
C TRP A 642 -34.79 -21.65 -16.27
N ALA A 643 -35.92 -21.92 -16.94
CA ALA A 643 -36.09 -23.13 -17.75
C ALA A 643 -35.04 -23.24 -18.88
N ARG A 644 -34.69 -22.12 -19.53
CA ARG A 644 -33.62 -22.07 -20.54
C ARG A 644 -32.23 -22.30 -19.91
N VAL A 645 -32.00 -21.79 -18.70
CA VAL A 645 -30.75 -22.05 -17.96
C VAL A 645 -30.58 -23.54 -17.68
N GLU A 646 -31.65 -24.22 -17.27
CA GLU A 646 -31.63 -25.66 -16.99
C GLU A 646 -31.46 -26.49 -18.27
N ALA A 647 -32.19 -26.15 -19.35
CA ALA A 647 -32.01 -26.81 -20.65
C ALA A 647 -30.57 -26.68 -21.18
N GLU A 648 -29.97 -25.49 -21.06
CA GLU A 648 -28.58 -25.24 -21.48
C GLU A 648 -27.58 -25.94 -20.54
N ARG A 649 -27.87 -26.07 -19.23
CA ARG A 649 -27.08 -26.87 -18.28
C ARG A 649 -27.03 -28.33 -18.71
N GLN A 650 -28.19 -28.95 -18.99
CA GLN A 650 -28.28 -30.36 -19.41
C GLN A 650 -27.54 -30.62 -20.72
N ARG A 651 -27.72 -29.72 -21.70
CA ARG A 651 -26.98 -29.78 -22.96
C ARG A 651 -25.46 -29.72 -22.75
N ASN A 652 -24.99 -28.79 -21.92
CA ASN A 652 -23.56 -28.63 -21.64
C ASN A 652 -23.01 -29.76 -20.75
N LEU A 653 -23.85 -30.38 -19.93
CA LEU A 653 -23.48 -31.53 -19.12
C LEU A 653 -23.18 -32.75 -19.99
N ALA A 654 -23.92 -32.96 -21.09
CA ALA A 654 -23.59 -33.99 -22.08
C ALA A 654 -22.22 -33.78 -22.74
N ILE A 655 -21.80 -32.52 -22.93
CA ILE A 655 -20.45 -32.18 -23.43
C ILE A 655 -19.40 -32.47 -22.35
N ALA A 656 -19.69 -32.15 -21.08
CA ALA A 656 -18.78 -32.36 -19.97
C ALA A 656 -18.65 -33.84 -19.55
N SER A 657 -19.71 -34.64 -19.69
CA SER A 657 -19.70 -36.08 -19.37
C SER A 657 -18.82 -36.87 -20.31
N GLY A 658 -18.73 -36.48 -21.60
CA GLY A 658 -17.78 -37.06 -22.55
C GLY A 658 -16.32 -36.96 -22.08
N PHE A 659 -15.96 -35.91 -21.34
CA PHE A 659 -14.63 -35.75 -20.76
C PHE A 659 -14.39 -36.66 -19.54
N ALA A 660 -15.37 -36.78 -18.64
CA ALA A 660 -15.24 -37.60 -17.44
C ALA A 660 -15.28 -39.11 -17.77
N ASN A 661 -16.23 -39.52 -18.61
CA ASN A 661 -16.46 -40.92 -18.94
C ASN A 661 -15.29 -41.53 -19.71
N ALA A 662 -14.59 -40.76 -20.54
CA ALA A 662 -13.42 -41.25 -21.28
C ALA A 662 -12.22 -41.57 -20.35
N LEU A 663 -12.04 -40.79 -19.27
CA LEU A 663 -11.00 -41.04 -18.27
C LEU A 663 -11.34 -42.22 -17.36
N ASP A 664 -12.61 -42.33 -16.96
CA ASP A 664 -13.08 -43.47 -16.17
C ASP A 664 -12.99 -44.77 -16.98
N ALA A 665 -13.35 -44.75 -18.28
CA ALA A 665 -13.17 -45.90 -19.18
C ALA A 665 -11.70 -46.32 -19.34
N ALA A 666 -10.76 -45.36 -19.42
CA ALA A 666 -9.33 -45.68 -19.46
C ALA A 666 -8.83 -46.30 -18.14
N HIS A 667 -9.43 -45.91 -17.00
CA HIS A 667 -9.13 -46.51 -15.70
C HIS A 667 -9.67 -47.94 -15.59
N GLU A 668 -10.87 -48.19 -16.12
CA GLU A 668 -11.43 -49.54 -16.24
C GLU A 668 -10.60 -50.42 -17.17
N GLU A 669 -10.09 -49.90 -18.30
CA GLU A 669 -9.18 -50.62 -19.19
C GLU A 669 -7.86 -50.97 -18.50
N PHE A 670 -7.26 -50.03 -17.75
CA PHE A 670 -6.07 -50.32 -16.93
C PHE A 670 -6.35 -51.38 -15.85
N SER A 671 -7.51 -51.30 -15.20
CA SER A 671 -7.93 -52.27 -14.18
C SER A 671 -8.27 -53.64 -14.78
N ALA A 672 -8.63 -53.70 -16.06
CA ALA A 672 -8.84 -54.95 -16.80
C ALA A 672 -7.53 -55.56 -17.31
N LEU A 673 -6.45 -54.77 -17.40
CA LEU A 673 -5.10 -55.23 -17.72
C LEU A 673 -4.32 -55.76 -16.51
N SER A 674 -4.75 -55.43 -15.28
CA SER A 674 -4.24 -55.94 -14.01
C SER A 674 -5.01 -57.16 -13.52
#